data_AF-A0A814WEY8-F1
#
_entry.id   AF-A0A814WEY8-F1
#
_cell.length_a   1.000
_cell.length_b   1.000
_cell.length_c   1.000
_cell.angle_alpha   90.00
_cell.angle_beta   90.00
_cell.angle_gamma   90.00
#
_symmetry.space_group_name_H-M   'P 1'
#
loop_
_entity.id
_entity.type
_entity.pdbx_description
1 polymer ?
#
loop_
_entity_poly.entity_id
_entity_poly.type
_entity_poly.pdbx_seq_one_letter_code
_entity_poly.pdbx_strand_id
1 'polypeptide(L)'
;MEFDAKIISCKLNEDWPNRIKLVSVMDIDFAGRRHDMSDILYYVFNWKEVFYMKRDTGLPSLYNARDFYRRATRPHDKLHEEHVRDSLMRMARLQLRACDEKNVQILVEIGIELGVFAGSEIGVDVKVRALSAEPIRRVLQEDGSLYKNIRTIVFAVPIFNETKSQERTFDNFVNTFNITNYNSPIPVLIIDQDMHRLTIAIARPSSIVSELNPADSHAVFCDIDDVQYIFAHRNIYDQGDWFVEQFGLLFPDSLISLKGAKFKRHGALTMPLFRRAKVISNLDLIVDCTDKLLNNWRASPNQHVHCDIVQQCQNLLLDIFGFIAFDYDFQTLRGTNNNELTEALRTVLNAVEIATYSPNIVLNAYLKLSPRYRRARTTIEQYLYRMIDQELAEPSEAREHRKKTSLIASLVDSLQTDEKAEESKHEEEKKGLSRTEVLHEMVAFLIAGFETTSTALAWSVHLLSKHPRVQQKLKAEVTNGLVSQVLSMDRLDSFVYLDCVIKEVLRFSPPGDVVLRTLTVDDRLPKSGAQLFKGDQIIIPIHTLARDSRYWSVSPDLFYPERFLGEDKNHHPYALIPFGGGHRQCIGQDLGRFELKVIIARLIQHVTFGDGGPVVNAGGHLIRLTVMPKYVGVTIEFN
;
A
#
# COMPACT_ATOMS: atom_id res chain seq x y z
N MET A 1 16.20 14.16 27.28
CA MET A 1 16.97 15.42 27.29
C MET A 1 16.10 16.50 27.88
N GLU A 2 16.64 17.30 28.81
CA GLU A 2 16.02 18.52 29.34
C GLU A 2 16.08 19.61 28.26
N PHE A 3 14.95 20.28 27.99
CA PHE A 3 14.82 21.26 26.91
C PHE A 3 14.78 22.68 27.49
N ASP A 4 15.91 23.40 27.39
CA ASP A 4 15.94 24.85 27.54
C ASP A 4 15.62 25.50 26.18
N ALA A 5 14.46 26.15 26.13
CA ALA A 5 13.87 26.97 25.07
C ALA A 5 14.82 27.60 24.01
N LYS A 6 15.35 26.79 23.08
CA LYS A 6 15.93 27.24 21.81
C LYS A 6 15.57 26.28 20.67
N ILE A 7 15.44 26.86 19.48
CA ILE A 7 15.23 26.17 18.19
C ILE A 7 16.16 24.97 18.08
N ILE A 8 15.62 23.79 17.80
CA ILE A 8 16.39 22.60 17.47
C ILE A 8 15.98 22.14 16.07
N SER A 9 16.90 22.25 15.11
CA SER A 9 16.87 21.41 13.91
C SER A 9 17.68 20.15 14.22
N CYS A 10 17.01 19.00 14.33
CA CYS A 10 17.66 17.70 14.45
C CYS A 10 17.84 17.09 13.05
N LYS A 11 18.98 16.45 12.80
CA LYS A 11 19.13 15.54 11.66
C LYS A 11 18.43 14.21 11.98
N LEU A 12 18.02 13.47 10.95
CA LEU A 12 17.23 12.21 10.98
C LEU A 12 17.71 11.11 11.98
N ASN A 13 18.90 11.26 12.57
CA ASN A 13 19.66 10.20 13.20
C ASN A 13 19.67 10.28 14.74
N GLU A 14 18.94 11.23 15.33
CA GLU A 14 18.87 11.39 16.79
C GLU A 14 17.67 10.64 17.40
N ASP A 15 17.82 10.14 18.63
CA ASP A 15 16.82 9.31 19.31
C ASP A 15 15.62 10.12 19.82
N TRP A 16 14.43 9.76 19.35
CA TRP A 16 13.15 10.34 19.79
C TRP A 16 12.51 9.48 20.90
N PRO A 17 11.88 10.09 21.93
CA PRO A 17 11.22 9.35 23.00
C PRO A 17 9.94 8.64 22.54
N ASN A 18 9.74 7.40 22.98
CA ASN A 18 8.61 6.52 22.70
C ASN A 18 7.30 7.08 23.30
N ARG A 19 6.45 7.75 22.49
CA ARG A 19 4.98 7.94 22.64
C ARG A 19 4.50 9.10 21.73
N ILE A 20 4.25 8.82 20.46
CA ILE A 20 3.56 9.75 19.54
C ILE A 20 2.10 9.29 19.37
N LYS A 21 1.10 10.19 19.42
CA LYS A 21 -0.32 9.90 19.14
C LYS A 21 -0.91 11.04 18.30
N LEU A 22 -1.25 10.79 17.04
CA LEU A 22 -1.94 11.78 16.20
C LEU A 22 -3.35 12.06 16.76
N VAL A 23 -3.80 13.32 16.78
CA VAL A 23 -5.15 13.70 17.23
C VAL A 23 -5.59 14.94 16.44
N SER A 24 -6.77 14.89 15.82
CA SER A 24 -7.47 16.10 15.32
C SER A 24 -7.97 16.91 16.52
N VAL A 25 -7.85 18.24 16.48
CA VAL A 25 -8.16 19.22 17.55
C VAL A 25 -9.54 19.86 17.32
N MET A 26 -10.22 19.54 16.20
CA MET A 26 -11.48 20.18 15.81
C MET A 26 -12.64 19.25 15.42
N ASP A 27 -12.47 17.93 15.24
CA ASP A 27 -13.52 16.89 14.96
C ASP A 27 -14.81 17.39 14.24
N ILE A 28 -14.69 17.94 13.03
CA ILE A 28 -15.81 18.17 12.12
C ILE A 28 -15.40 17.82 10.68
N ASP A 29 -15.72 16.61 10.22
CA ASP A 29 -15.56 16.22 8.81
C ASP A 29 -16.86 16.39 8.01
N PHE A 30 -16.79 17.14 6.91
CA PHE A 30 -17.83 17.23 5.87
C PHE A 30 -17.27 16.87 4.49
N ALA A 31 -16.69 15.69 4.33
CA ALA A 31 -16.22 15.22 3.04
C ALA A 31 -17.33 15.18 1.96
N GLY A 32 -17.27 16.10 0.99
CA GLY A 32 -17.72 15.84 -0.38
C GLY A 32 -19.17 16.17 -0.76
N ARG A 33 -19.89 17.07 -0.06
CA ARG A 33 -21.17 17.62 -0.56
C ARG A 33 -21.25 19.14 -0.48
N ARG A 34 -22.03 19.74 -1.39
CA ARG A 34 -22.42 21.16 -1.32
C ARG A 34 -23.37 21.33 -0.13
N HIS A 35 -22.93 22.04 0.90
CA HIS A 35 -23.73 22.37 2.08
C HIS A 35 -23.98 23.87 2.14
N ASP A 36 -25.18 24.26 2.59
CA ASP A 36 -25.50 25.67 2.87
C ASP A 36 -25.44 25.98 4.38
N MET A 37 -25.57 27.26 4.75
CA MET A 37 -25.52 27.69 6.15
C MET A 37 -26.57 27.02 7.05
N SER A 38 -27.68 26.56 6.48
CA SER A 38 -28.75 25.87 7.19
C SER A 38 -28.30 24.47 7.63
N ASP A 39 -27.51 23.78 6.81
CA ASP A 39 -26.94 22.47 7.15
C ASP A 39 -25.94 22.58 8.30
N ILE A 40 -25.04 23.57 8.24
CA ILE A 40 -24.02 23.84 9.27
C ILE A 40 -24.69 24.14 10.61
N LEU A 41 -25.70 25.02 10.58
CA LEU A 41 -26.48 25.37 11.76
C LEU A 41 -27.25 24.16 12.30
N TYR A 42 -27.88 23.36 11.44
CA TYR A 42 -28.60 22.15 11.84
C TYR A 42 -27.71 21.13 12.57
N TYR A 43 -26.44 20.97 12.15
CA TYR A 43 -25.48 20.10 12.83
C TYR A 43 -25.03 20.64 14.18
N VAL A 44 -24.68 21.93 14.26
CA VAL A 44 -24.33 22.59 15.52
C VAL A 44 -25.50 22.55 16.51
N PHE A 45 -26.75 22.65 16.03
CA PHE A 45 -27.96 22.64 16.85
C PHE A 45 -28.45 21.26 17.30
N ASN A 46 -28.05 20.17 16.65
CA ASN A 46 -28.51 18.81 16.97
C ASN A 46 -27.49 17.95 17.74
N TRP A 47 -26.38 18.53 18.17
CA TRP A 47 -25.38 17.81 18.97
C TRP A 47 -25.93 17.56 20.38
N LYS A 48 -26.22 16.29 20.69
CA LYS A 48 -26.97 15.90 21.91
C LYS A 48 -26.18 16.01 23.22
N GLU A 49 -24.88 16.28 23.20
CA GLU A 49 -24.00 16.14 24.35
C GLU A 49 -23.09 17.36 24.59
N VAL A 50 -23.66 18.57 24.52
CA VAL A 50 -22.92 19.79 24.89
C VAL A 50 -22.97 19.97 26.41
N PHE A 51 -21.90 19.56 27.08
CA PHE A 51 -21.67 19.86 28.49
C PHE A 51 -21.00 21.23 28.63
N TYR A 52 -21.48 22.05 29.57
CA TYR A 52 -20.73 23.22 30.02
C TYR A 52 -20.22 23.00 31.43
N MET A 53 -19.11 23.65 31.74
CA MET A 53 -18.50 23.61 33.06
C MET A 53 -19.02 24.77 33.89
N LYS A 54 -19.67 24.46 35.00
CA LYS A 54 -20.06 25.47 35.98
C LYS A 54 -18.80 26.12 36.57
N ARG A 55 -18.64 27.44 36.42
CA ARG A 55 -17.43 28.18 36.83
C ARG A 55 -17.15 28.13 38.34
N ASP A 56 -18.16 27.86 39.15
CA ASP A 56 -18.08 27.79 40.62
C ASP A 56 -17.70 26.40 41.14
N THR A 57 -18.01 25.34 40.40
CA THR A 57 -17.93 23.95 40.88
C THR A 57 -17.05 23.05 40.03
N GLY A 58 -16.74 23.45 38.78
CA GLY A 58 -15.89 22.67 37.89
C GLY A 58 -16.48 21.31 37.48
N LEU A 59 -17.80 21.13 37.61
CA LEU A 59 -18.50 19.90 37.20
C LEU A 59 -19.32 20.14 35.92
N PRO A 60 -19.44 19.13 35.04
CA PRO A 60 -20.20 19.22 33.81
C PRO A 60 -21.71 19.23 34.07
N SER A 61 -22.42 20.19 33.48
CA SER A 61 -23.88 20.31 33.51
C SER A 61 -24.41 20.37 32.07
N LEU A 62 -25.56 19.74 31.80
CA LEU A 62 -26.24 19.82 30.50
C LEU A 62 -26.85 21.22 30.31
N TYR A 63 -26.64 21.85 29.14
CA TYR A 63 -27.47 22.97 28.70
C TYR A 63 -28.64 22.43 27.86
N ASN A 64 -29.86 22.91 28.11
CA ASN A 64 -31.01 22.63 27.25
C ASN A 64 -31.02 23.65 26.10
N ALA A 65 -31.41 23.22 24.88
CA ALA A 65 -31.22 23.95 23.60
C ALA A 65 -31.85 25.36 23.46
N ARG A 66 -32.43 25.95 24.51
CA ARG A 66 -33.12 27.25 24.44
C ARG A 66 -32.20 28.47 24.58
N ASP A 67 -30.96 28.32 25.03
CA ASP A 67 -30.07 29.46 25.29
C ASP A 67 -29.29 29.98 24.07
N PHE A 68 -29.33 29.26 22.94
CA PHE A 68 -28.89 29.78 21.63
C PHE A 68 -29.91 30.75 21.00
N TYR A 69 -31.11 30.86 21.57
CA TYR A 69 -32.18 31.72 21.05
C TYR A 69 -32.10 33.14 21.60
N ARG A 70 -31.02 33.88 21.29
CA ARG A 70 -31.17 35.35 21.16
C ARG A 70 -31.56 35.64 19.71
N ARG A 71 -32.88 35.70 19.49
CA ARG A 71 -33.59 36.06 18.25
C ARG A 71 -32.69 36.69 17.16
N ALA A 72 -32.16 35.88 16.25
CA ALA A 72 -31.68 36.35 14.95
C ALA A 72 -32.91 36.59 14.06
N THR A 73 -33.47 37.79 14.14
CA THR A 73 -34.49 38.25 13.18
C THR A 73 -33.80 38.84 11.96
N ARG A 74 -33.41 37.99 10.99
CA ARG A 74 -33.30 38.20 9.51
C ARG A 74 -32.07 37.51 8.88
N PRO A 75 -32.16 37.06 7.62
CA PRO A 75 -31.10 36.32 6.94
C PRO A 75 -30.11 37.28 6.26
N HIS A 76 -29.24 37.96 7.02
CA HIS A 76 -28.09 38.71 6.50
C HIS A 76 -26.97 38.99 7.53
N ASP A 77 -26.95 38.31 8.67
CA ASP A 77 -25.91 38.57 9.66
C ASP A 77 -24.56 38.05 9.15
N LYS A 78 -23.64 38.98 8.89
CA LYS A 78 -22.22 38.70 8.62
C LYS A 78 -21.70 37.78 9.72
N LEU A 79 -20.98 36.70 9.35
CA LEU A 79 -20.20 35.91 10.30
C LEU A 79 -19.29 36.85 11.10
N HIS A 80 -19.62 37.06 12.37
CA HIS A 80 -18.80 37.85 13.27
C HIS A 80 -17.57 37.01 13.61
N GLU A 81 -16.41 37.38 13.08
CA GLU A 81 -15.13 36.67 13.24
C GLU A 81 -14.79 36.40 14.72
N GLU A 82 -15.24 37.27 15.62
CA GLU A 82 -15.09 37.12 17.06
C GLU A 82 -15.84 35.90 17.62
N HIS A 83 -17.10 35.68 17.21
CA HIS A 83 -17.87 34.51 17.65
C HIS A 83 -17.29 33.19 17.12
N VAL A 84 -16.79 33.20 15.88
CA VAL A 84 -16.12 32.04 15.29
C VAL A 84 -14.85 31.72 16.09
N ARG A 85 -14.01 32.72 16.35
CA ARG A 85 -12.80 32.57 17.15
C ARG A 85 -13.09 32.00 18.53
N ASP A 86 -14.11 32.51 19.21
CA ASP A 86 -14.48 32.11 20.57
C ASP A 86 -15.00 30.66 20.64
N SER A 87 -15.69 30.20 19.60
CA SER A 87 -16.12 28.80 19.45
C SER A 87 -14.93 27.87 19.20
N LEU A 88 -13.99 28.27 18.35
CA LEU A 88 -12.78 27.48 18.07
C LEU A 88 -11.88 27.33 19.29
N MET A 89 -11.73 28.39 20.08
CA MET A 89 -11.00 28.30 21.35
C MET A 89 -11.66 27.30 22.32
N ARG A 90 -12.99 27.25 22.37
CA ARG A 90 -13.72 26.29 23.21
C ARG A 90 -13.51 24.84 22.75
N MET A 91 -13.54 24.59 21.44
CA MET A 91 -13.30 23.26 20.87
C MET A 91 -11.88 22.78 21.16
N ALA A 92 -10.88 23.59 20.84
CA ALA A 92 -9.48 23.26 21.08
C ALA A 92 -9.21 22.94 22.57
N ARG A 93 -9.80 23.70 23.50
CA ARG A 93 -9.69 23.44 24.95
C ARG A 93 -10.20 22.06 25.35
N LEU A 94 -11.40 21.71 24.88
CA LEU A 94 -12.06 20.46 25.24
C LEU A 94 -11.23 19.26 24.76
N GLN A 95 -10.72 19.34 23.53
CA GLN A 95 -9.97 18.25 22.92
C GLN A 95 -8.56 18.10 23.51
N LEU A 96 -7.84 19.19 23.74
CA LEU A 96 -6.55 19.14 24.42
C LEU A 96 -6.68 18.53 25.82
N ARG A 97 -7.77 18.80 26.55
CA ARG A 97 -8.02 18.14 27.86
C ARG A 97 -8.27 16.64 27.71
N ALA A 98 -9.13 16.23 26.76
CA ALA A 98 -9.37 14.82 26.51
C ALA A 98 -8.09 14.05 26.11
N CYS A 99 -7.21 14.70 25.34
CA CYS A 99 -5.91 14.15 24.98
C CYS A 99 -4.98 14.03 26.19
N ASP A 100 -4.93 15.08 27.01
CA ASP A 100 -4.14 15.10 28.24
C ASP A 100 -4.57 13.99 29.21
N GLU A 101 -5.88 13.81 29.42
CA GLU A 101 -6.45 12.74 30.26
C GLU A 101 -6.13 11.33 29.74
N LYS A 102 -6.04 11.16 28.41
CA LYS A 102 -5.63 9.91 27.75
C LYS A 102 -4.11 9.71 27.68
N ASN A 103 -3.33 10.51 28.41
CA ASN A 103 -1.87 10.48 28.46
C ASN A 103 -1.21 10.61 27.06
N VAL A 104 -1.78 11.42 26.17
CA VAL A 104 -1.20 11.74 24.85
C VAL A 104 0.01 12.66 25.06
N GLN A 105 1.18 12.28 24.48
CA GLN A 105 2.42 13.06 24.65
C GLN A 105 2.79 13.90 23.42
N ILE A 106 2.55 13.44 22.21
CA ILE A 106 2.82 14.22 21.00
C ILE A 106 1.55 14.16 20.17
N LEU A 107 0.92 15.32 19.96
CA LEU A 107 -0.32 15.47 19.23
C LEU A 107 -0.02 15.95 17.81
N VAL A 108 -0.74 15.43 16.81
CA VAL A 108 -0.55 15.84 15.41
C VAL A 108 -1.90 16.20 14.78
N GLU A 109 -2.05 17.48 14.42
CA GLU A 109 -3.20 18.09 13.76
C GLU A 109 -3.00 18.06 12.25
N ILE A 110 -3.75 17.22 11.53
CA ILE A 110 -3.56 16.96 10.09
C ILE A 110 -4.48 17.76 9.16
N GLY A 111 -5.30 18.64 9.72
CA GLY A 111 -6.18 19.50 8.96
C GLY A 111 -7.00 20.35 9.90
N ILE A 112 -7.01 21.67 9.67
CA ILE A 112 -7.91 22.53 10.42
C ILE A 112 -9.27 22.41 9.74
N GLU A 113 -10.08 21.50 10.28
CA GLU A 113 -11.35 21.02 9.73
C GLU A 113 -12.46 22.07 9.59
N LEU A 114 -12.19 23.35 9.86
CA LEU A 114 -13.04 24.42 9.35
C LEU A 114 -12.92 24.64 7.84
N GLY A 115 -11.83 24.19 7.21
CA GLY A 115 -11.57 24.39 5.78
C GLY A 115 -12.51 23.62 4.85
N VAL A 116 -13.37 22.75 5.39
CA VAL A 116 -14.36 22.00 4.60
C VAL A 116 -15.69 22.76 4.46
N PHE A 117 -15.86 23.88 5.16
CA PHE A 117 -17.12 24.63 5.16
C PHE A 117 -17.38 25.55 3.96
N ALA A 118 -16.51 25.60 2.95
CA ALA A 118 -16.81 26.45 1.80
C ALA A 118 -16.09 26.01 0.55
N GLY A 119 -16.86 25.48 -0.40
CA GLY A 119 -16.45 25.45 -1.79
C GLY A 119 -16.09 26.85 -2.30
N SER A 120 -15.35 26.88 -3.41
CA SER A 120 -14.83 28.07 -4.10
C SER A 120 -15.85 29.18 -4.38
N GLU A 121 -17.15 28.91 -4.32
CA GLU A 121 -18.23 29.87 -4.57
C GLU A 121 -18.47 30.86 -3.42
N ILE A 122 -18.03 30.58 -2.18
CA ILE A 122 -18.35 31.43 -1.01
C ILE A 122 -17.16 32.33 -0.59
N GLY A 123 -15.95 32.09 -1.10
CA GLY A 123 -14.77 32.93 -0.81
C GLY A 123 -14.24 32.84 0.63
N VAL A 124 -14.59 31.77 1.37
CA VAL A 124 -14.33 31.62 2.81
C VAL A 124 -13.09 30.76 3.14
N ASP A 125 -12.61 29.93 2.20
CA ASP A 125 -11.57 28.90 2.40
C ASP A 125 -10.24 29.43 2.99
N VAL A 126 -9.62 30.43 2.36
CA VAL A 126 -8.32 30.96 2.80
C VAL A 126 -8.43 31.74 4.12
N LYS A 127 -9.53 32.50 4.30
CA LYS A 127 -9.70 33.40 5.44
C LYS A 127 -10.01 32.63 6.72
N VAL A 128 -10.80 31.58 6.63
CA VAL A 128 -11.15 30.74 7.79
C VAL A 128 -9.98 29.86 8.24
N ARG A 129 -9.20 29.32 7.30
CA ARG A 129 -7.95 28.61 7.62
C ARG A 129 -6.95 29.52 8.34
N ALA A 130 -6.76 30.75 7.86
CA ALA A 130 -5.98 31.75 8.58
C ALA A 130 -6.58 32.03 9.98
N LEU A 131 -7.89 32.28 10.08
CA LEU A 131 -8.58 32.61 11.33
C LEU A 131 -8.60 31.50 12.38
N SER A 132 -8.26 30.26 12.02
CA SER A 132 -8.23 29.12 12.94
C SER A 132 -6.87 28.94 13.67
N ALA A 133 -5.79 29.44 13.07
CA ALA A 133 -4.44 29.38 13.65
C ALA A 133 -4.34 30.17 14.96
N GLU A 134 -4.90 31.38 14.94
CA GLU A 134 -4.90 32.33 16.06
C GLU A 134 -5.62 31.80 17.31
N PRO A 135 -6.86 31.27 17.24
CA PRO A 135 -7.55 30.70 18.39
C PRO A 135 -6.80 29.50 19.01
N ILE A 136 -6.24 28.59 18.21
CA ILE A 136 -5.49 27.45 18.75
C ILE A 136 -4.21 27.94 19.44
N ARG A 137 -3.46 28.84 18.80
CA ARG A 137 -2.32 29.51 19.42
C ARG A 137 -2.69 30.10 20.78
N ARG A 138 -3.78 30.87 20.84
CA ARG A 138 -4.24 31.51 22.07
C ARG A 138 -4.61 30.49 23.15
N VAL A 139 -5.32 29.41 22.81
CA VAL A 139 -5.62 28.35 23.77
C VAL A 139 -4.34 27.73 24.33
N LEU A 140 -3.36 27.47 23.49
CA LEU A 140 -2.09 26.93 23.96
C LEU A 140 -1.32 27.92 24.82
N GLN A 141 -1.35 29.22 24.52
CA GLN A 141 -0.72 30.24 25.36
C GLN A 141 -1.44 30.45 26.68
N GLU A 142 -2.78 30.43 26.69
CA GLU A 142 -3.61 30.65 27.87
C GLU A 142 -3.63 29.41 28.80
N ASP A 143 -3.77 28.21 28.21
CA ASP A 143 -4.06 26.98 28.95
C ASP A 143 -2.94 25.93 28.85
N GLY A 144 -1.86 26.18 28.10
CA GLY A 144 -0.78 25.22 27.86
C GLY A 144 -0.21 24.59 29.12
N SER A 145 -0.11 25.37 30.20
CA SER A 145 0.39 24.90 31.51
C SER A 145 -0.55 23.93 32.24
N LEU A 146 -1.82 23.85 31.82
CA LEU A 146 -2.81 22.96 32.40
C LEU A 146 -2.69 21.52 31.88
N TYR A 147 -2.10 21.34 30.69
CA TYR A 147 -1.93 20.02 30.06
C TYR A 147 -0.60 19.41 30.51
N LYS A 148 -0.64 18.40 31.37
CA LYS A 148 0.56 17.84 32.03
C LYS A 148 1.26 16.77 31.22
N ASN A 149 0.53 16.11 30.32
CA ASN A 149 0.99 14.97 29.54
C ASN A 149 1.37 15.35 28.12
N ILE A 150 0.75 16.39 27.55
CA ILE A 150 1.06 16.88 26.20
C ILE A 150 2.43 17.56 26.19
N ARG A 151 3.39 16.97 25.49
CA ARG A 151 4.78 17.42 25.37
C ARG A 151 5.07 18.18 24.09
N THR A 152 4.33 17.93 23.01
CA THR A 152 4.48 18.62 21.71
C THR A 152 3.17 18.57 20.92
N ILE A 153 2.92 19.59 20.11
CA ILE A 153 1.87 19.60 19.08
C ILE A 153 2.50 19.82 17.71
N VAL A 154 2.07 19.06 16.70
CA VAL A 154 2.52 19.17 15.31
C VAL A 154 1.32 19.51 14.43
N PHE A 155 1.36 20.64 13.72
CA PHE A 155 0.37 20.98 12.69
C PHE A 155 0.90 20.54 11.33
N ALA A 156 0.26 19.57 10.69
CA ALA A 156 0.53 19.16 9.31
C ALA A 156 -0.49 19.79 8.36
N VAL A 157 -0.06 20.82 7.61
CA VAL A 157 -0.96 21.65 6.79
C VAL A 157 -0.89 21.24 5.31
N PRO A 158 -2.03 21.01 4.63
CA PRO A 158 -2.07 20.58 3.22
C PRO A 158 -1.42 21.57 2.24
N ILE A 159 -0.67 21.04 1.27
CA ILE A 159 -0.25 21.74 0.05
C ILE A 159 -1.18 21.28 -1.09
N PHE A 160 -2.29 21.99 -1.35
CA PHE A 160 -3.10 21.71 -2.54
C PHE A 160 -2.46 22.38 -3.75
N ASN A 161 -1.97 21.57 -4.69
CA ASN A 161 -1.03 22.00 -5.72
C ASN A 161 -1.63 21.98 -7.14
N GLU A 162 -2.89 22.42 -7.32
CA GLU A 162 -3.54 22.35 -8.64
C GLU A 162 -3.76 23.69 -9.34
N THR A 163 -3.59 24.85 -8.69
CA THR A 163 -3.64 26.14 -9.40
C THR A 163 -2.72 27.22 -8.80
N LYS A 164 -2.19 28.11 -9.67
CA LYS A 164 -1.25 29.23 -9.35
C LYS A 164 -1.73 30.22 -8.25
N SER A 165 -2.90 30.04 -7.64
CA SER A 165 -3.41 30.85 -6.53
C SER A 165 -3.28 30.18 -5.15
N GLN A 166 -2.86 28.91 -5.08
CA GLN A 166 -2.94 28.06 -3.88
C GLN A 166 -1.62 27.87 -3.10
N GLU A 167 -0.50 28.45 -3.56
CA GLU A 167 0.77 28.54 -2.79
C GLU A 167 0.63 29.27 -1.43
N ARG A 168 -0.54 29.80 -1.07
CA ARG A 168 -0.72 30.66 0.11
C ARG A 168 -1.18 29.93 1.38
N THR A 169 -1.60 28.68 1.36
CA THR A 169 -2.32 28.10 2.53
C THR A 169 -1.39 27.76 3.70
N PHE A 170 -0.26 27.08 3.44
CA PHE A 170 0.76 26.81 4.44
C PHE A 170 1.33 28.13 4.99
N ASP A 171 1.76 29.03 4.10
CA ASP A 171 2.34 30.32 4.49
C ASP A 171 1.34 31.20 5.25
N ASN A 172 0.07 31.24 4.87
CA ASN A 172 -0.95 31.99 5.61
C ASN A 172 -1.20 31.40 7.00
N PHE A 173 -1.22 30.08 7.13
CA PHE A 173 -1.36 29.44 8.44
C PHE A 173 -0.16 29.76 9.32
N VAL A 174 1.07 29.60 8.82
CA VAL A 174 2.31 29.93 9.54
C VAL A 174 2.34 31.40 9.95
N ASN A 175 2.00 32.31 9.03
CA ASN A 175 1.96 33.75 9.29
C ASN A 175 0.91 34.12 10.33
N THR A 176 -0.27 33.48 10.28
CA THR A 176 -1.36 33.78 11.23
C THR A 176 -1.14 33.12 12.59
N PHE A 177 -0.55 31.93 12.62
CA PHE A 177 -0.10 31.29 13.86
C PHE A 177 1.03 32.10 14.52
N ASN A 178 1.80 32.88 13.74
CA ASN A 178 2.79 33.82 14.25
C ASN A 178 3.71 33.17 15.30
N ILE A 179 4.45 32.14 14.87
CA ILE A 179 5.30 31.32 15.74
C ILE A 179 6.32 32.15 16.54
N THR A 180 6.74 33.29 15.99
CA THR A 180 7.62 34.26 16.66
C THR A 180 7.04 34.86 17.93
N ASN A 181 5.70 34.95 18.03
CA ASN A 181 4.98 35.46 19.21
C ASN A 181 4.28 34.35 20.01
N TYR A 182 4.65 33.09 19.77
CA TYR A 182 4.14 31.94 20.50
C TYR A 182 4.89 31.78 21.82
N ASN A 183 4.15 31.73 22.92
CA ASN A 183 4.70 31.65 24.28
C ASN A 183 3.81 30.73 25.13
N SER A 184 4.04 29.44 25.03
CA SER A 184 3.37 28.37 25.76
C SER A 184 4.42 27.36 26.23
N PRO A 185 4.22 26.66 27.35
CA PRO A 185 5.10 25.56 27.75
C PRO A 185 5.03 24.34 26.80
N ILE A 186 4.01 24.26 25.92
CA ILE A 186 3.87 23.19 24.95
C ILE A 186 4.53 23.62 23.64
N PRO A 187 5.64 23.01 23.20
CA PRO A 187 6.24 23.31 21.91
C PRO A 187 5.31 22.94 20.76
N VAL A 188 5.28 23.80 19.74
CA VAL A 188 4.52 23.61 18.50
C VAL A 188 5.47 23.49 17.31
N LEU A 189 5.24 22.47 16.49
CA LEU A 189 5.87 22.28 15.19
C LEU A 189 4.81 22.48 14.11
N ILE A 190 5.13 23.22 13.04
CA ILE A 190 4.25 23.33 11.86
C ILE A 190 5.02 22.74 10.68
N ILE A 191 4.45 21.74 10.03
CA ILE A 191 5.01 21.02 8.88
C ILE A 191 4.00 21.01 7.74
N ASP A 192 4.48 20.81 6.52
CA ASP A 192 3.60 20.55 5.39
C ASP A 192 3.02 19.11 5.44
N GLN A 193 1.93 18.85 4.71
CA GLN A 193 1.29 17.53 4.69
C GLN A 193 2.08 16.48 3.90
N ASP A 194 3.02 16.85 3.03
CA ASP A 194 3.97 15.89 2.45
C ASP A 194 4.91 15.34 3.53
N MET A 195 5.28 16.17 4.51
CA MET A 195 5.98 15.78 5.73
C MET A 195 5.09 14.96 6.69
N HIS A 196 3.77 14.94 6.56
CA HIS A 196 2.91 14.00 7.29
C HIS A 196 3.04 12.56 6.78
N ARG A 197 3.12 12.38 5.45
CA ARG A 197 3.52 11.09 4.86
C ARG A 197 4.92 10.69 5.33
N LEU A 198 5.82 11.67 5.44
CA LEU A 198 7.14 11.46 6.03
C LEU A 198 7.05 11.12 7.53
N THR A 199 6.13 11.72 8.29
CA THR A 199 5.95 11.46 9.74
C THR A 199 5.35 10.09 10.00
N ILE A 200 4.42 9.63 9.16
CA ILE A 200 3.92 8.25 9.12
C ILE A 200 5.06 7.29 8.72
N ALA A 201 5.92 7.69 7.77
CA ALA A 201 7.10 6.90 7.38
C ALA A 201 8.23 6.92 8.43
N ILE A 202 8.32 7.97 9.26
CA ILE A 202 9.30 8.16 10.35
C ILE A 202 8.77 7.55 11.67
N ALA A 203 7.49 7.19 11.77
CA ALA A 203 6.93 6.49 12.92
C ALA A 203 7.73 5.21 13.17
N ARG A 204 8.61 5.27 14.19
CA ARG A 204 9.53 4.20 14.48
C ARG A 204 8.76 2.93 14.88
N PRO A 205 9.34 1.75 14.63
CA PRO A 205 8.81 0.48 15.14
C PRO A 205 8.57 0.62 16.65
N SER A 206 7.39 0.21 17.13
CA SER A 206 6.79 0.42 18.48
C SER A 206 5.90 1.67 18.71
N SER A 207 5.59 2.46 17.67
CA SER A 207 4.66 3.60 17.78
C SER A 207 3.22 3.22 17.40
N ILE A 208 2.25 3.56 18.25
CA ILE A 208 0.81 3.47 17.94
C ILE A 208 0.41 4.74 17.18
N VAL A 209 0.00 4.61 15.92
CA VAL A 209 -0.39 5.73 15.06
C VAL A 209 -1.86 5.58 14.71
N SER A 210 -2.73 6.35 15.35
CA SER A 210 -4.16 6.38 15.00
C SER A 210 -4.39 7.50 13.99
N GLU A 211 -4.84 7.19 12.78
CA GLU A 211 -5.43 8.17 11.87
C GLU A 211 -6.90 8.34 12.27
N LEU A 212 -7.37 9.57 12.50
CA LEU A 212 -8.79 9.87 12.68
C LEU A 212 -9.38 10.20 11.30
N ASN A 213 -9.65 9.14 10.54
CA ASN A 213 -10.66 9.18 9.50
C ASN A 213 -11.94 8.60 10.15
N PRO A 214 -13.17 9.08 9.89
CA PRO A 214 -14.39 8.62 10.58
C PRO A 214 -14.81 7.17 10.27
N ALA A 215 -13.90 6.33 9.76
CA ALA A 215 -14.09 4.92 9.55
C ALA A 215 -13.19 4.12 10.49
N ASP A 216 -13.51 4.10 11.79
CA ASP A 216 -13.22 3.04 12.78
C ASP A 216 -11.93 2.19 12.60
N SER A 217 -10.79 2.77 12.22
CA SER A 217 -9.57 1.99 11.95
C SER A 217 -8.42 2.42 12.85
N HIS A 218 -8.26 1.70 13.96
CA HIS A 218 -7.03 1.72 14.75
C HIS A 218 -5.97 0.90 14.00
N ALA A 219 -4.95 1.58 13.46
CA ALA A 219 -3.79 0.94 12.87
C ALA A 219 -2.59 0.98 13.84
N VAL A 220 -1.86 -0.12 13.97
CA VAL A 220 -0.65 -0.21 14.80
C VAL A 220 0.52 -0.63 13.93
N PHE A 221 1.58 0.18 13.91
CA PHE A 221 2.82 -0.17 13.22
C PHE A 221 3.60 -1.19 14.04
N CYS A 222 3.85 -2.35 13.43
CA CYS A 222 4.51 -3.46 14.10
C CYS A 222 6.00 -3.19 14.33
N ASP A 223 6.49 -3.52 15.52
CA ASP A 223 7.94 -3.64 15.76
C ASP A 223 8.49 -4.88 15.04
N ILE A 224 9.70 -4.80 14.49
CA ILE A 224 10.36 -5.93 13.82
C ILE A 224 10.48 -7.15 14.74
N ASP A 225 10.67 -6.91 16.04
CA ASP A 225 10.87 -7.93 17.06
C ASP A 225 9.56 -8.71 17.33
N ASP A 226 8.41 -8.10 17.04
CA ASP A 226 7.09 -8.71 17.19
C ASP A 226 6.61 -9.39 15.88
N VAL A 227 7.22 -9.12 14.73
CA VAL A 227 6.79 -9.68 13.42
C VAL A 227 6.76 -11.20 13.43
N GLN A 228 7.76 -11.85 14.04
CA GLN A 228 7.78 -13.31 14.18
C GLN A 228 6.56 -13.83 14.91
N TYR A 229 6.23 -13.20 16.03
CA TYR A 229 5.10 -13.57 16.87
C TYR A 229 3.80 -13.43 16.07
N ILE A 230 3.59 -12.30 15.41
CA ILE A 230 2.41 -12.05 14.58
C ILE A 230 2.25 -13.10 13.48
N PHE A 231 3.33 -13.41 12.76
CA PHE A 231 3.29 -14.41 11.69
C PHE A 231 3.07 -15.85 12.19
N ALA A 232 3.51 -16.18 13.40
CA ALA A 232 3.32 -17.50 14.01
C ALA A 232 1.90 -17.70 14.55
N HIS A 233 1.24 -16.65 15.04
CA HIS A 233 -0.05 -16.74 15.72
C HIS A 233 -1.25 -16.56 14.79
N ARG A 234 -1.41 -17.51 13.86
CA ARG A 234 -2.44 -17.48 12.80
C ARG A 234 -3.89 -17.36 13.27
N ASN A 235 -4.19 -17.73 14.50
CA ASN A 235 -5.55 -17.67 15.04
C ASN A 235 -5.88 -16.29 15.63
N ILE A 236 -4.86 -15.47 15.91
CA ILE A 236 -4.98 -14.13 16.51
C ILE A 236 -4.89 -13.08 15.42
N TYR A 237 -3.95 -13.23 14.49
CA TYR A 237 -3.68 -12.26 13.42
C TYR A 237 -4.08 -12.85 12.07
N ASP A 238 -5.23 -12.45 11.55
CA ASP A 238 -5.71 -12.90 10.23
C ASP A 238 -5.58 -11.78 9.19
N GLN A 239 -5.97 -12.03 7.94
CA GLN A 239 -5.95 -11.04 6.85
C GLN A 239 -6.70 -9.77 7.27
N GLY A 240 -6.17 -8.59 6.91
CA GLY A 240 -6.81 -7.31 7.21
C GLY A 240 -8.27 -7.25 6.73
N ASP A 241 -9.20 -6.78 7.56
CA ASP A 241 -10.62 -6.62 7.19
C ASP A 241 -10.77 -5.73 5.95
N TRP A 242 -10.05 -4.61 5.91
CA TRP A 242 -9.99 -3.72 4.73
C TRP A 242 -9.62 -4.47 3.46
N PHE A 243 -8.60 -5.35 3.54
CA PHE A 243 -8.14 -6.11 2.40
C PHE A 243 -9.21 -7.10 1.92
N VAL A 244 -9.87 -7.79 2.85
CA VAL A 244 -10.96 -8.73 2.53
C VAL A 244 -12.18 -8.01 1.95
N GLU A 245 -12.56 -6.86 2.49
CA GLU A 245 -13.70 -6.08 1.98
C GLU A 245 -13.46 -5.56 0.57
N GLN A 246 -12.29 -4.97 0.30
CA GLN A 246 -11.97 -4.38 -0.99
C GLN A 246 -11.81 -5.44 -2.08
N PHE A 247 -10.97 -6.43 -1.83
CA PHE A 247 -10.68 -7.48 -2.80
C PHE A 247 -11.81 -8.50 -2.91
N GLY A 248 -12.61 -8.69 -1.85
CA GLY A 248 -13.80 -9.53 -1.87
C GLY A 248 -14.87 -9.03 -2.85
N LEU A 249 -14.92 -7.73 -3.15
CA LEU A 249 -15.83 -7.18 -4.16
C LEU A 249 -15.42 -7.53 -5.60
N LEU A 250 -14.12 -7.77 -5.83
CA LEU A 250 -13.58 -8.11 -7.14
C LEU A 250 -13.52 -9.64 -7.35
N PHE A 251 -13.10 -10.39 -6.32
CA PHE A 251 -12.94 -11.85 -6.35
C PHE A 251 -13.25 -12.47 -4.98
N PRO A 252 -14.54 -12.72 -4.67
CA PRO A 252 -15.01 -13.05 -3.32
C PRO A 252 -14.57 -14.42 -2.78
N ASP A 253 -14.38 -15.42 -3.66
CA ASP A 253 -13.98 -16.77 -3.23
C ASP A 253 -12.56 -17.12 -3.71
N SER A 254 -11.62 -16.19 -3.56
CA SER A 254 -10.21 -16.43 -3.87
C SER A 254 -9.36 -16.40 -2.61
N LEU A 255 -8.25 -17.11 -2.61
CA LEU A 255 -7.39 -17.28 -1.43
C LEU A 255 -6.98 -15.96 -0.77
N ILE A 256 -6.84 -14.91 -1.57
CA ILE A 256 -6.41 -13.57 -1.15
C ILE A 256 -7.47 -12.82 -0.32
N SER A 257 -8.76 -13.13 -0.49
CA SER A 257 -9.89 -12.50 0.19
C SER A 257 -10.57 -13.40 1.24
N LEU A 258 -10.21 -14.68 1.31
CA LEU A 258 -10.84 -15.64 2.23
C LEU A 258 -10.24 -15.62 3.65
N LYS A 259 -11.04 -16.00 4.65
CA LYS A 259 -10.64 -16.22 6.05
C LYS A 259 -11.10 -17.59 6.58
N GLY A 260 -10.56 -18.00 7.73
CA GLY A 260 -11.02 -19.18 8.47
C GLY A 260 -11.01 -20.49 7.69
N ALA A 261 -12.11 -21.27 7.80
CA ALA A 261 -12.23 -22.60 7.19
C ALA A 261 -12.12 -22.57 5.65
N LYS A 262 -12.75 -21.58 4.98
CA LYS A 262 -12.63 -21.39 3.52
C LYS A 262 -11.18 -21.21 3.10
N PHE A 263 -10.46 -20.29 3.75
CA PHE A 263 -9.04 -20.06 3.47
C PHE A 263 -8.21 -21.35 3.64
N LYS A 264 -8.45 -22.12 4.70
CA LYS A 264 -7.75 -23.38 4.94
C LYS A 264 -8.02 -24.41 3.84
N ARG A 265 -9.26 -24.54 3.38
CA ARG A 265 -9.66 -25.46 2.28
C ARG A 265 -9.00 -25.04 0.96
N HIS A 266 -9.17 -23.78 0.57
CA HIS A 266 -8.57 -23.24 -0.65
C HIS A 266 -7.05 -23.34 -0.63
N GLY A 267 -6.41 -22.97 0.48
CA GLY A 267 -4.97 -23.08 0.67
C GLY A 267 -4.47 -24.51 0.48
N ALA A 268 -5.14 -25.50 1.09
CA ALA A 268 -4.75 -26.90 0.95
C ALA A 268 -4.81 -27.41 -0.50
N LEU A 269 -5.75 -26.93 -1.29
CA LEU A 269 -5.95 -27.32 -2.70
C LEU A 269 -5.02 -26.56 -3.65
N THR A 270 -4.67 -25.31 -3.34
CA THR A 270 -3.91 -24.42 -4.24
C THR A 270 -2.40 -24.40 -3.98
N MET A 271 -1.94 -24.60 -2.75
CA MET A 271 -0.49 -24.62 -2.45
C MET A 271 0.31 -25.66 -3.26
N PRO A 272 -0.19 -26.90 -3.49
CA PRO A 272 0.49 -27.89 -4.30
C PRO A 272 0.72 -27.50 -5.77
N LEU A 273 0.00 -26.48 -6.26
CA LEU A 273 0.17 -25.95 -7.62
C LEU A 273 1.56 -25.33 -7.79
N PHE A 274 2.10 -24.67 -6.77
CA PHE A 274 3.34 -23.89 -6.84
C PHE A 274 4.60 -24.63 -6.39
N ARG A 275 4.58 -25.97 -6.41
CA ARG A 275 5.74 -26.79 -6.04
C ARG A 275 6.90 -26.59 -7.03
N ARG A 276 8.15 -26.59 -6.52
CA ARG A 276 9.38 -26.39 -7.32
C ARG A 276 9.42 -27.19 -8.62
N ALA A 277 9.03 -28.47 -8.60
CA ALA A 277 9.05 -29.32 -9.80
C ALA A 277 8.17 -28.78 -10.96
N LYS A 278 7.03 -28.15 -10.64
CA LYS A 278 6.15 -27.49 -11.62
C LYS A 278 6.68 -26.14 -12.06
N VAL A 279 7.37 -25.44 -11.17
CA VAL A 279 7.96 -24.13 -11.48
C VAL A 279 9.09 -24.29 -12.50
N ILE A 280 10.02 -25.22 -12.24
CA ILE A 280 11.22 -25.38 -13.07
C ILE A 280 10.95 -25.94 -14.47
N SER A 281 9.82 -26.64 -14.69
CA SER A 281 9.43 -27.13 -16.01
C SER A 281 9.10 -26.00 -17.01
N ASN A 282 8.98 -24.75 -16.54
CA ASN A 282 8.70 -23.59 -17.38
C ASN A 282 9.97 -22.86 -17.84
N LEU A 283 11.16 -23.40 -17.60
CA LEU A 283 12.43 -22.77 -17.99
C LEU A 283 12.44 -22.35 -19.46
N ASP A 284 12.20 -23.32 -20.36
CA ASP A 284 12.28 -23.09 -21.81
C ASP A 284 11.23 -22.08 -22.27
N LEU A 285 10.02 -22.15 -21.71
CA LEU A 285 8.95 -21.19 -21.97
C LEU A 285 9.35 -19.75 -21.60
N ILE A 286 9.93 -19.56 -20.42
CA ILE A 286 10.37 -18.24 -19.95
C ILE A 286 11.51 -17.71 -20.84
N VAL A 287 12.44 -18.58 -21.24
CA VAL A 287 13.52 -18.23 -22.18
C VAL A 287 12.93 -17.82 -23.53
N ASP A 288 12.00 -18.58 -24.09
CA ASP A 288 11.37 -18.31 -25.39
C ASP A 288 10.63 -16.98 -25.39
N CYS A 289 9.84 -16.68 -24.34
CA CYS A 289 9.16 -15.40 -24.20
C CYS A 289 10.17 -14.24 -24.05
N THR A 290 11.24 -14.44 -23.31
CA THR A 290 12.31 -13.43 -23.16
C THR A 290 13.03 -13.19 -24.49
N ASP A 291 13.28 -14.25 -25.27
CA ASP A 291 13.89 -14.15 -26.61
C ASP A 291 12.99 -13.42 -27.60
N LYS A 292 11.67 -13.60 -27.53
CA LYS A 292 10.71 -12.78 -28.31
C LYS A 292 10.86 -11.29 -27.99
N LEU A 293 10.95 -10.93 -26.71
CA LEU A 293 11.18 -9.53 -26.31
C LEU A 293 12.53 -9.00 -26.83
N LEU A 294 13.61 -9.78 -26.68
CA LEU A 294 14.93 -9.42 -27.21
C LEU A 294 14.91 -9.20 -28.73
N ASN A 295 14.20 -10.06 -29.48
CA ASN A 295 14.08 -9.92 -30.92
C ASN A 295 13.29 -8.66 -31.33
N ASN A 296 12.25 -8.30 -30.57
CA ASN A 296 11.54 -7.04 -30.79
C ASN A 296 12.45 -5.82 -30.58
N TRP A 297 13.32 -5.86 -29.57
CA TRP A 297 14.32 -4.82 -29.36
C TRP A 297 15.35 -4.77 -30.48
N ARG A 298 15.84 -5.92 -30.96
CA ARG A 298 16.78 -6.00 -32.11
C ARG A 298 16.19 -5.45 -33.40
N ALA A 299 14.90 -5.65 -33.62
CA ALA A 299 14.21 -5.17 -34.82
C ALA A 299 13.97 -3.65 -34.83
N SER A 300 14.23 -2.96 -33.71
CA SER A 300 14.07 -1.51 -33.63
C SER A 300 15.12 -0.80 -34.49
N PRO A 301 14.74 0.23 -35.29
CA PRO A 301 15.66 0.89 -36.22
C PRO A 301 16.75 1.75 -35.55
N ASN A 302 16.66 1.98 -34.24
CA ASN A 302 17.62 2.78 -33.49
C ASN A 302 18.70 1.90 -32.87
N GLN A 303 19.98 2.32 -32.97
CA GLN A 303 21.11 1.65 -32.32
C GLN A 303 20.99 1.60 -30.78
N HIS A 304 20.15 2.46 -30.21
CA HIS A 304 19.77 2.48 -28.81
C HIS A 304 18.25 2.37 -28.72
N VAL A 305 17.73 1.30 -28.12
CA VAL A 305 16.30 1.20 -27.82
C VAL A 305 16.02 2.05 -26.60
N HIS A 306 15.43 3.22 -26.82
CA HIS A 306 14.85 4.04 -25.76
C HIS A 306 13.38 3.63 -25.61
N CYS A 307 13.07 2.87 -24.57
CA CYS A 307 11.73 2.39 -24.30
C CYS A 307 11.29 2.63 -22.86
N ASP A 308 9.99 2.69 -22.67
CA ASP A 308 9.37 2.49 -21.36
C ASP A 308 9.48 1.01 -21.00
N ILE A 309 10.41 0.68 -20.10
CA ILE A 309 10.63 -0.72 -19.71
C ILE A 309 9.44 -1.29 -18.92
N VAL A 310 8.63 -0.44 -18.27
CA VAL A 310 7.55 -0.89 -17.38
C VAL A 310 6.50 -1.65 -18.18
N GLN A 311 6.01 -1.04 -19.26
CA GLN A 311 5.02 -1.66 -20.14
C GLN A 311 5.57 -2.94 -20.80
N GLN A 312 6.87 -2.98 -21.12
CA GLN A 312 7.49 -4.16 -21.73
C GLN A 312 7.66 -5.31 -20.74
N CYS A 313 8.03 -5.03 -19.49
CA CYS A 313 8.04 -6.00 -18.41
C CYS A 313 6.63 -6.55 -18.15
N GLN A 314 5.60 -5.69 -18.15
CA GLN A 314 4.21 -6.13 -18.00
C GLN A 314 3.78 -7.05 -19.12
N ASN A 315 4.08 -6.71 -20.39
CA ASN A 315 3.75 -7.56 -21.53
C ASN A 315 4.46 -8.91 -21.46
N LEU A 316 5.78 -8.91 -21.19
CA LEU A 316 6.55 -10.14 -21.04
C LEU A 316 5.98 -11.07 -19.97
N LEU A 317 5.70 -10.53 -18.77
CA LEU A 317 5.19 -11.34 -17.68
C LEU A 317 3.74 -11.75 -17.88
N LEU A 318 2.92 -10.96 -18.58
CA LEU A 318 1.56 -11.36 -18.93
C LEU A 318 1.57 -12.55 -19.90
N ASP A 319 2.44 -12.55 -20.92
CA ASP A 319 2.60 -13.68 -21.84
C ASP A 319 3.13 -14.92 -21.08
N ILE A 320 4.20 -14.78 -20.28
CA ILE A 320 4.76 -15.89 -19.48
C ILE A 320 3.70 -16.46 -18.53
N PHE A 321 3.07 -15.61 -17.72
CA PHE A 321 2.12 -16.05 -16.71
C PHE A 321 0.87 -16.65 -17.36
N GLY A 322 0.42 -16.13 -18.51
CA GLY A 322 -0.68 -16.72 -19.28
C GLY A 322 -0.41 -18.16 -19.68
N PHE A 323 0.80 -18.47 -20.13
CA PHE A 323 1.18 -19.84 -20.45
C PHE A 323 1.33 -20.70 -19.19
N ILE A 324 2.04 -20.23 -18.16
CA ILE A 324 2.30 -21.02 -16.95
C ILE A 324 0.99 -21.31 -16.18
N ALA A 325 0.13 -20.31 -16.03
CA ALA A 325 -1.10 -20.42 -15.27
C ALA A 325 -2.23 -21.07 -16.05
N PHE A 326 -2.38 -20.76 -17.34
CA PHE A 326 -3.58 -21.08 -18.12
C PHE A 326 -3.32 -21.75 -19.47
N ASP A 327 -2.06 -22.04 -19.81
CA ASP A 327 -1.67 -22.53 -21.14
C ASP A 327 -2.17 -21.63 -22.30
N TYR A 328 -2.15 -20.31 -22.06
CA TYR A 328 -2.72 -19.32 -22.96
C TYR A 328 -1.69 -18.27 -23.41
N ASP A 329 -1.60 -18.08 -24.73
CA ASP A 329 -0.77 -17.03 -25.35
C ASP A 329 -1.55 -15.70 -25.44
N PHE A 330 -1.20 -14.74 -24.58
CA PHE A 330 -1.76 -13.39 -24.68
C PHE A 330 -1.23 -12.59 -25.87
N GLN A 331 -0.14 -13.04 -26.53
CA GLN A 331 0.44 -12.41 -27.72
C GLN A 331 0.79 -10.92 -27.55
N THR A 332 1.01 -10.45 -26.31
CA THR A 332 1.26 -9.03 -26.04
C THR A 332 2.62 -8.58 -26.58
N LEU A 333 3.55 -9.51 -26.76
CA LEU A 333 4.85 -9.26 -27.38
C LEU A 333 4.79 -9.14 -28.90
N ARG A 334 3.70 -9.52 -29.60
CA ARG A 334 3.62 -9.46 -31.07
C ARG A 334 3.17 -8.10 -31.63
N GLY A 335 2.97 -7.09 -30.77
CA GLY A 335 2.57 -5.74 -31.18
C GLY A 335 1.09 -5.59 -31.55
N THR A 336 0.32 -6.68 -31.54
CA THR A 336 -1.14 -6.65 -31.64
C THR A 336 -1.73 -6.43 -30.25
N ASN A 337 -1.58 -5.22 -29.70
CA ASN A 337 -2.11 -4.79 -28.38
C ASN A 337 -3.65 -4.82 -28.28
N ASN A 338 -4.35 -5.47 -29.20
CA ASN A 338 -5.80 -5.40 -29.37
C ASN A 338 -6.47 -6.78 -29.34
N ASN A 339 -6.02 -7.71 -28.49
CA ASN A 339 -6.90 -8.83 -28.15
C ASN A 339 -7.90 -8.39 -27.05
N GLU A 340 -9.13 -8.87 -27.18
CA GLU A 340 -10.25 -8.47 -26.31
C GLU A 340 -9.96 -8.73 -24.83
N LEU A 341 -9.24 -9.81 -24.54
CA LEU A 341 -8.91 -10.23 -23.18
C LEU A 341 -7.90 -9.30 -22.50
N THR A 342 -6.86 -8.82 -23.20
CA THR A 342 -5.88 -7.88 -22.62
C THR A 342 -6.55 -6.54 -22.26
N GLU A 343 -7.44 -6.05 -23.12
CA GLU A 343 -8.20 -4.81 -22.84
C GLU A 343 -9.18 -4.99 -21.66
N ALA A 344 -9.79 -6.17 -21.55
CA ALA A 344 -10.60 -6.54 -20.41
C ALA A 344 -9.76 -6.56 -19.11
N LEU A 345 -8.56 -7.16 -19.15
CA LEU A 345 -7.66 -7.22 -18.00
C LEU A 345 -7.20 -5.83 -17.54
N ARG A 346 -6.81 -4.94 -18.47
CA ARG A 346 -6.48 -3.55 -18.13
C ARG A 346 -7.65 -2.84 -17.43
N THR A 347 -8.88 -3.09 -17.89
CA THR A 347 -10.08 -2.52 -17.28
C THR A 347 -10.32 -3.07 -15.86
N VAL A 348 -10.09 -4.36 -15.61
CA VAL A 348 -10.20 -4.95 -14.27
C VAL A 348 -9.09 -4.46 -13.34
N LEU A 349 -7.85 -4.32 -13.82
CA LEU A 349 -6.77 -3.74 -13.02
C LEU A 349 -7.05 -2.29 -12.60
N ASN A 350 -7.64 -1.49 -13.49
CA ASN A 350 -8.09 -0.14 -13.10
C ASN A 350 -9.17 -0.19 -12.00
N ALA A 351 -10.00 -1.24 -11.95
CA ALA A 351 -10.95 -1.44 -10.86
C ALA A 351 -10.25 -1.80 -9.53
N VAL A 352 -9.13 -2.54 -9.58
CA VAL A 352 -8.26 -2.79 -8.42
C VAL A 352 -7.65 -1.49 -7.91
N GLU A 353 -7.21 -0.61 -8.82
CA GLU A 353 -6.70 0.71 -8.45
C GLU A 353 -7.78 1.56 -7.77
N ILE A 354 -9.00 1.58 -8.31
CA ILE A 354 -10.16 2.23 -7.67
C ILE A 354 -10.42 1.63 -6.28
N ALA A 355 -10.38 0.30 -6.14
CA ALA A 355 -10.56 -0.37 -4.85
C ALA A 355 -9.49 0.01 -3.82
N THR A 356 -8.27 0.23 -4.27
CA THR A 356 -7.14 0.56 -3.38
C THR A 356 -7.27 1.98 -2.81
N TYR A 357 -7.77 2.95 -3.61
CA TYR A 357 -7.75 4.37 -3.24
C TYR A 357 -9.12 5.02 -3.02
N SER A 358 -10.21 4.29 -3.25
CA SER A 358 -11.58 4.84 -3.16
C SER A 358 -12.38 4.17 -2.04
N PRO A 359 -13.31 4.90 -1.39
CA PRO A 359 -14.24 4.30 -0.45
C PRO A 359 -15.06 3.17 -1.07
N ASN A 360 -15.45 2.17 -0.27
CA ASN A 360 -16.25 1.02 -0.70
C ASN A 360 -17.53 1.39 -1.46
N ILE A 361 -18.15 2.54 -1.13
CA ILE A 361 -19.36 3.04 -1.82
C ILE A 361 -19.04 3.42 -3.28
N VAL A 362 -17.90 4.08 -3.52
CA VAL A 362 -17.45 4.47 -4.86
C VAL A 362 -17.11 3.23 -5.68
N LEU A 363 -16.36 2.29 -5.10
CA LEU A 363 -16.05 1.02 -5.75
C LEU A 363 -17.34 0.27 -6.10
N ASN A 364 -18.25 0.07 -5.14
CA ASN A 364 -19.52 -0.61 -5.39
C ASN A 364 -20.35 0.05 -6.49
N ALA A 365 -20.41 1.39 -6.52
CA ALA A 365 -21.07 2.13 -7.57
C ALA A 365 -20.38 1.90 -8.93
N TYR A 366 -19.05 1.95 -8.98
CA TYR A 366 -18.28 1.66 -10.19
C TYR A 366 -18.54 0.24 -10.72
N LEU A 367 -18.43 -0.78 -9.86
CA LEU A 367 -18.62 -2.18 -10.22
C LEU A 367 -20.04 -2.45 -10.73
N LYS A 368 -21.06 -1.81 -10.16
CA LYS A 368 -22.48 -1.99 -10.55
C LYS A 368 -22.86 -1.18 -11.79
N LEU A 369 -22.43 0.08 -11.86
CA LEU A 369 -22.92 1.03 -12.87
C LEU A 369 -22.09 1.00 -14.15
N SER A 370 -20.76 0.80 -14.06
CA SER A 370 -19.86 0.84 -15.22
C SER A 370 -20.17 -0.29 -16.21
N PRO A 371 -20.69 0.02 -17.42
CA PRO A 371 -20.92 -1.00 -18.44
C PRO A 371 -19.60 -1.56 -18.96
N ARG A 372 -18.54 -0.73 -18.96
CA ARG A 372 -17.20 -1.12 -19.41
C ARG A 372 -16.60 -2.18 -18.50
N TYR A 373 -16.68 -1.99 -17.18
CA TYR A 373 -16.22 -2.99 -16.20
C TYR A 373 -17.01 -4.30 -16.32
N ARG A 374 -18.35 -4.23 -16.40
CA ARG A 374 -19.19 -5.42 -16.54
C ARG A 374 -18.86 -6.22 -17.81
N ARG A 375 -18.69 -5.55 -18.95
CA ARG A 375 -18.24 -6.21 -20.19
C ARG A 375 -16.87 -6.87 -20.02
N ALA A 376 -15.90 -6.15 -19.47
CA ALA A 376 -14.56 -6.67 -19.23
C ALA A 376 -14.57 -7.91 -18.32
N ARG A 377 -15.32 -7.85 -17.22
CA ARG A 377 -15.54 -8.99 -16.31
C ARG A 377 -16.15 -10.17 -17.06
N THR A 378 -17.24 -9.97 -17.80
CA THR A 378 -17.87 -11.03 -18.58
C THR A 378 -16.93 -11.63 -19.63
N THR A 379 -16.13 -10.81 -20.32
CA THR A 379 -15.11 -11.29 -21.26
C THR A 379 -14.12 -12.20 -20.53
N ILE A 380 -13.51 -11.74 -19.42
CA ILE A 380 -12.55 -12.55 -18.65
C ILE A 380 -13.20 -13.86 -18.19
N GLU A 381 -14.40 -13.80 -17.61
CA GLU A 381 -15.13 -15.00 -17.16
C GLU A 381 -15.36 -16.00 -18.31
N GLN A 382 -15.75 -15.53 -19.49
CA GLN A 382 -15.95 -16.39 -20.67
C GLN A 382 -14.65 -17.07 -21.12
N TYR A 383 -13.53 -16.34 -21.16
CA TYR A 383 -12.23 -16.93 -21.54
C TYR A 383 -11.78 -17.96 -20.51
N LEU A 384 -11.86 -17.64 -19.21
CA LEU A 384 -11.45 -18.55 -18.14
C LEU A 384 -12.34 -19.80 -18.07
N TYR A 385 -13.66 -19.67 -18.24
CA TYR A 385 -14.54 -20.84 -18.33
C TYR A 385 -14.23 -21.72 -19.53
N ARG A 386 -13.92 -21.14 -20.70
CA ARG A 386 -13.50 -21.92 -21.87
C ARG A 386 -12.21 -22.70 -21.59
N MET A 387 -11.26 -22.11 -20.86
CA MET A 387 -10.03 -22.81 -20.47
C MET A 387 -10.31 -23.98 -19.52
N ILE A 388 -11.22 -23.79 -18.56
CA ILE A 388 -11.69 -24.87 -17.67
C ILE A 388 -12.33 -26.00 -18.51
N ASP A 389 -13.21 -25.65 -19.46
CA ASP A 389 -13.89 -26.64 -20.30
C ASP A 389 -12.93 -27.39 -21.23
N GLN A 390 -11.93 -26.71 -21.78
CA GLN A 390 -10.89 -27.34 -22.59
C GLN A 390 -10.10 -28.37 -21.77
N GLU A 391 -9.68 -28.01 -20.57
CA GLU A 391 -8.97 -28.95 -19.69
C GLU A 391 -9.86 -30.12 -19.24
N LEU A 392 -11.16 -29.87 -19.02
CA LEU A 392 -12.14 -30.91 -18.71
C LEU A 392 -12.47 -31.83 -19.91
N ALA A 393 -12.21 -31.39 -21.14
CA ALA A 393 -12.40 -32.20 -22.34
C ALA A 393 -11.20 -33.11 -22.64
N GLU A 394 -10.02 -32.82 -22.09
CA GLU A 394 -8.82 -33.66 -22.25
C GLU A 394 -9.03 -35.08 -21.70
N PRO A 395 -8.52 -36.13 -22.37
CA PRO A 395 -8.59 -37.51 -21.87
C PRO A 395 -8.00 -37.65 -20.46
N SER A 396 -8.57 -38.54 -19.64
CA SER A 396 -8.16 -38.71 -18.23
C SER A 396 -6.67 -39.01 -18.06
N GLU A 397 -6.09 -39.84 -18.93
CA GLU A 397 -4.66 -40.17 -18.91
C GLU A 397 -3.78 -38.95 -19.22
N ALA A 398 -4.18 -38.15 -20.22
CA ALA A 398 -3.49 -36.93 -20.58
C ALA A 398 -3.55 -35.90 -19.43
N ARG A 399 -4.73 -35.74 -18.81
CA ARG A 399 -4.92 -34.84 -17.66
C ARG A 399 -4.07 -35.23 -16.46
N GLU A 400 -3.96 -36.52 -16.13
CA GLU A 400 -3.13 -37.00 -15.03
C GLU A 400 -1.63 -36.73 -15.27
N HIS A 401 -1.18 -36.78 -16.53
CA HIS A 401 0.17 -36.37 -16.89
C HIS A 401 0.34 -34.84 -16.76
N ARG A 402 -0.59 -34.05 -17.32
CA ARG A 402 -0.57 -32.58 -17.29
C ARG A 402 -0.62 -32.03 -15.86
N LYS A 403 -1.35 -32.66 -14.94
CA LYS A 403 -1.39 -32.30 -13.51
C LYS A 403 -0.01 -32.23 -12.85
N LYS A 404 1.00 -32.89 -13.41
CA LYS A 404 2.37 -32.85 -12.88
C LYS A 404 3.14 -31.60 -13.30
N THR A 405 2.73 -30.92 -14.37
CA THR A 405 3.49 -29.82 -14.99
C THR A 405 2.67 -28.53 -15.18
N SER A 406 1.35 -28.62 -15.30
CA SER A 406 0.43 -27.50 -15.58
C SER A 406 -0.33 -27.05 -14.34
N LEU A 407 -0.37 -25.73 -14.11
CA LEU A 407 -1.14 -25.11 -13.03
C LEU A 407 -2.65 -25.27 -13.26
N ILE A 408 -3.15 -24.96 -14.48
CA ILE A 408 -4.57 -25.09 -14.81
C ILE A 408 -5.07 -26.53 -14.67
N ALA A 409 -4.33 -27.53 -15.16
CA ALA A 409 -4.70 -28.94 -15.04
C ALA A 409 -4.87 -29.35 -13.57
N SER A 410 -3.99 -28.84 -12.71
CA SER A 410 -4.01 -29.13 -11.28
C SER A 410 -5.10 -28.38 -10.53
N LEU A 411 -5.45 -27.16 -10.97
CA LEU A 411 -6.55 -26.39 -10.39
C LEU A 411 -7.91 -26.98 -10.81
N VAL A 412 -8.05 -27.41 -12.07
CA VAL A 412 -9.26 -28.09 -12.57
C VAL A 412 -9.45 -29.44 -11.88
N ASP A 413 -8.38 -30.15 -11.53
CA ASP A 413 -8.44 -31.37 -10.72
C ASP A 413 -8.97 -31.14 -9.30
N SER A 414 -8.89 -29.90 -8.79
CA SER A 414 -9.47 -29.54 -7.51
C SER A 414 -11.00 -29.35 -7.54
N LEU A 415 -11.65 -29.43 -8.71
CA LEU A 415 -13.09 -29.23 -8.84
C LEU A 415 -13.90 -30.25 -8.03
N GLN A 416 -15.05 -29.79 -7.52
CA GLN A 416 -16.06 -30.61 -6.88
C GLN A 416 -16.65 -31.62 -7.86
N THR A 417 -16.72 -32.89 -7.43
CA THR A 417 -17.35 -33.96 -8.22
C THR A 417 -18.88 -33.90 -8.21
N ASP A 418 -19.46 -33.39 -7.12
CA ASP A 418 -20.91 -33.17 -6.97
C ASP A 418 -21.17 -31.87 -6.20
N GLU A 419 -21.29 -30.76 -6.93
CA GLU A 419 -21.49 -29.43 -6.33
C GLU A 419 -22.75 -29.38 -5.45
N LYS A 420 -23.83 -30.05 -5.85
CA LYS A 420 -25.09 -30.05 -5.08
C LYS A 420 -24.97 -30.78 -3.75
N ALA A 421 -24.24 -31.89 -3.72
CA ALA A 421 -23.97 -32.60 -2.48
C ALA A 421 -23.10 -31.77 -1.53
N GLU A 422 -22.08 -31.09 -2.06
CA GLU A 422 -21.15 -30.26 -1.27
C GLU A 422 -21.79 -28.96 -0.78
N GLU A 423 -22.77 -28.38 -1.50
CA GLU A 423 -23.52 -27.19 -1.06
C GLU A 423 -24.21 -27.38 0.30
N SER A 424 -24.66 -28.60 0.59
CA SER A 424 -25.36 -28.93 1.85
C SER A 424 -24.44 -29.13 3.05
N LYS A 425 -23.12 -29.24 2.84
CA LYS A 425 -22.14 -29.53 3.88
C LYS A 425 -21.62 -28.27 4.56
N HIS A 426 -21.16 -28.43 5.81
CA HIS A 426 -20.38 -27.40 6.47
C HIS A 426 -19.05 -27.18 5.76
N GLU A 427 -18.54 -25.95 5.82
CA GLU A 427 -17.36 -25.54 5.06
C GLU A 427 -16.10 -26.38 5.36
N GLU A 428 -15.97 -26.87 6.60
CA GLU A 428 -14.87 -27.75 7.02
C GLU A 428 -14.95 -29.17 6.43
N GLU A 429 -16.15 -29.59 6.01
CA GLU A 429 -16.44 -30.91 5.46
C GLU A 429 -16.43 -30.93 3.93
N LYS A 430 -16.51 -29.75 3.31
CA LYS A 430 -16.50 -29.61 1.85
C LYS A 430 -15.19 -30.09 1.25
N LYS A 431 -15.28 -30.82 0.15
CA LYS A 431 -14.13 -31.28 -0.64
C LYS A 431 -14.11 -30.60 -1.99
N GLY A 432 -12.91 -30.33 -2.51
CA GLY A 432 -12.72 -29.65 -3.79
C GLY A 432 -13.20 -28.20 -3.77
N LEU A 433 -13.15 -27.54 -4.92
CA LEU A 433 -13.61 -26.19 -5.20
C LEU A 433 -14.79 -26.22 -6.17
N SER A 434 -15.80 -25.36 -5.99
CA SER A 434 -16.84 -25.19 -7.00
C SER A 434 -16.25 -24.58 -8.28
N ARG A 435 -16.97 -24.69 -9.39
CA ARG A 435 -16.53 -24.10 -10.66
C ARG A 435 -16.37 -22.58 -10.58
N THR A 436 -17.20 -21.91 -9.78
CA THR A 436 -17.08 -20.47 -9.51
C THR A 436 -15.91 -20.15 -8.59
N GLU A 437 -15.61 -20.98 -7.59
CA GLU A 437 -14.42 -20.84 -6.74
C GLU A 437 -13.13 -20.97 -7.57
N VAL A 438 -13.06 -21.96 -8.46
CA VAL A 438 -11.93 -22.11 -9.39
C VAL A 438 -11.75 -20.87 -10.27
N LEU A 439 -12.84 -20.34 -10.83
CA LEU A 439 -12.79 -19.11 -11.61
C LEU A 439 -12.23 -17.93 -10.80
N HIS A 440 -12.68 -17.75 -9.55
CA HIS A 440 -12.18 -16.67 -8.69
C HIS A 440 -10.69 -16.82 -8.37
N GLU A 441 -10.21 -18.05 -8.13
CA GLU A 441 -8.77 -18.31 -7.95
C GLU A 441 -7.97 -18.00 -9.23
N MET A 442 -8.48 -18.37 -10.41
CA MET A 442 -7.81 -18.04 -11.68
C MET A 442 -7.66 -16.53 -11.87
N VAL A 443 -8.70 -15.74 -11.61
CA VAL A 443 -8.63 -14.27 -11.70
C VAL A 443 -7.62 -13.71 -10.71
N ALA A 444 -7.64 -14.20 -9.46
CA ALA A 444 -6.73 -13.74 -8.41
C ALA A 444 -5.26 -14.07 -8.74
N PHE A 445 -4.98 -15.29 -9.23
CA PHE A 445 -3.64 -15.71 -9.63
C PHE A 445 -3.11 -14.88 -10.79
N LEU A 446 -3.94 -14.59 -11.79
CA LEU A 446 -3.56 -13.74 -12.91
C LEU A 446 -3.06 -12.39 -12.39
N ILE A 447 -3.88 -11.66 -11.64
CA ILE A 447 -3.54 -10.33 -11.14
C ILE A 447 -2.32 -10.37 -10.20
N ALA A 448 -2.33 -11.27 -9.21
CA ALA A 448 -1.29 -11.33 -8.19
C ALA A 448 0.07 -11.78 -8.76
N GLY A 449 0.06 -12.68 -9.75
CA GLY A 449 1.26 -13.28 -10.32
C GLY A 449 2.00 -12.37 -11.30
N PHE A 450 1.30 -11.75 -12.25
CA PHE A 450 1.99 -11.00 -13.31
C PHE A 450 2.38 -9.57 -12.87
N GLU A 451 1.51 -8.85 -12.14
CA GLU A 451 1.73 -7.43 -11.84
C GLU A 451 2.88 -7.23 -10.84
N THR A 452 3.01 -8.13 -9.86
CA THR A 452 4.08 -8.07 -8.85
C THR A 452 5.44 -8.42 -9.46
N THR A 453 5.54 -9.51 -10.23
CA THR A 453 6.79 -9.93 -10.87
C THR A 453 7.23 -8.94 -11.96
N SER A 454 6.31 -8.41 -12.77
CA SER A 454 6.65 -7.40 -13.78
C SER A 454 7.19 -6.11 -13.14
N THR A 455 6.63 -5.70 -12.01
CA THR A 455 7.13 -4.56 -11.22
C THR A 455 8.52 -4.81 -10.68
N ALA A 456 8.78 -5.99 -10.10
CA ALA A 456 10.11 -6.37 -9.65
C ALA A 456 11.14 -6.42 -10.80
N LEU A 457 10.73 -6.89 -11.98
CA LEU A 457 11.59 -6.91 -13.16
C LEU A 457 11.90 -5.49 -13.66
N ALA A 458 10.90 -4.60 -13.70
CA ALA A 458 11.11 -3.20 -14.08
C ALA A 458 12.08 -2.50 -13.13
N TRP A 459 11.95 -2.71 -11.81
CA TRP A 459 12.92 -2.23 -10.83
C TRP A 459 14.30 -2.85 -11.01
N SER A 460 14.38 -4.14 -11.36
CA SER A 460 15.65 -4.81 -11.65
C SER A 460 16.39 -4.14 -12.80
N VAL A 461 15.71 -3.90 -13.92
CA VAL A 461 16.29 -3.25 -15.10
C VAL A 461 16.69 -1.80 -14.78
N HIS A 462 15.83 -1.06 -14.07
CA HIS A 462 16.15 0.30 -13.62
C HIS A 462 17.40 0.36 -12.73
N LEU A 463 17.47 -0.50 -11.71
CA LEU A 463 18.60 -0.49 -10.78
C LEU A 463 19.88 -0.95 -11.48
N LEU A 464 19.81 -1.94 -12.38
CA LEU A 464 20.97 -2.38 -13.16
C LEU A 464 21.48 -1.31 -14.12
N SER A 465 20.59 -0.52 -14.75
CA SER A 465 21.00 0.57 -15.64
C SER A 465 21.68 1.73 -14.90
N LYS A 466 21.31 1.96 -13.64
CA LYS A 466 21.94 2.97 -12.76
C LYS A 466 23.22 2.48 -12.07
N HIS A 467 23.50 1.18 -12.05
CA HIS A 467 24.64 0.60 -11.34
C HIS A 467 25.52 -0.28 -12.24
N PRO A 468 26.32 0.32 -13.16
CA PRO A 468 27.15 -0.42 -14.11
C PRO A 468 28.09 -1.45 -13.47
N ARG A 469 28.66 -1.13 -12.30
CA ARG A 469 29.52 -2.04 -11.53
C ARG A 469 28.80 -3.36 -11.19
N VAL A 470 27.56 -3.27 -10.73
CA VAL A 470 26.74 -4.44 -10.38
C VAL A 470 26.41 -5.22 -11.64
N GLN A 471 26.01 -4.53 -12.70
CA GLN A 471 25.63 -5.15 -13.97
C GLN A 471 26.81 -5.89 -14.63
N GLN A 472 28.01 -5.32 -14.63
CA GLN A 472 29.21 -5.95 -15.17
C GLN A 472 29.58 -7.22 -14.39
N LYS A 473 29.51 -7.18 -13.06
CA LYS A 473 29.78 -8.36 -12.22
C LYS A 473 28.74 -9.46 -12.44
N LEU A 474 27.47 -9.08 -12.57
CA LEU A 474 26.40 -10.02 -12.91
C LEU A 474 26.60 -10.64 -14.30
N LYS A 475 26.97 -9.83 -15.29
CA LYS A 475 27.28 -10.29 -16.65
C LYS A 475 28.44 -11.26 -16.66
N ALA A 476 29.50 -11.01 -15.89
CA ALA A 476 30.63 -11.92 -15.76
C ALA A 476 30.20 -13.30 -15.20
N GLU A 477 29.34 -13.32 -14.18
CA GLU A 477 28.78 -14.58 -13.63
C GLU A 477 27.92 -15.33 -14.66
N VAL A 478 26.96 -14.65 -15.28
CA VAL A 478 25.94 -15.28 -16.13
C VAL A 478 26.49 -15.74 -17.48
N THR A 479 27.47 -15.01 -18.03
CA THR A 479 28.09 -15.37 -19.32
C THR A 479 29.29 -16.30 -19.15
N ASN A 480 30.03 -16.21 -18.04
CA ASN A 480 31.34 -16.85 -17.89
C ASN A 480 32.25 -16.65 -19.13
N GLY A 481 32.16 -15.47 -19.76
CA GLY A 481 32.87 -15.14 -21.01
C GLY A 481 32.19 -15.58 -22.32
N LEU A 482 31.00 -16.19 -22.28
CA LEU A 482 30.24 -16.66 -23.45
C LEU A 482 28.82 -16.08 -23.49
N VAL A 483 28.54 -15.29 -24.53
CA VAL A 483 27.30 -14.48 -24.72
C VAL A 483 26.05 -15.34 -25.03
N SER A 484 26.21 -16.57 -25.52
CA SER A 484 25.11 -17.42 -26.04
C SER A 484 24.91 -18.74 -25.27
N GLN A 485 25.37 -18.80 -24.02
CA GLN A 485 25.41 -20.04 -23.27
C GLN A 485 24.00 -20.48 -22.82
N VAL A 486 23.58 -21.71 -23.16
CA VAL A 486 22.24 -22.24 -22.84
C VAL A 486 21.99 -22.19 -21.33
N LEU A 487 20.81 -21.73 -20.92
CA LEU A 487 20.38 -21.75 -19.52
C LEU A 487 19.89 -23.16 -19.17
N SER A 488 20.34 -23.67 -18.03
CA SER A 488 19.89 -24.95 -17.47
C SER A 488 19.68 -24.77 -15.96
N MET A 489 18.99 -25.71 -15.32
CA MET A 489 18.78 -25.66 -13.87
C MET A 489 20.09 -25.65 -13.09
N ASP A 490 21.06 -26.50 -13.46
CA ASP A 490 22.38 -26.53 -12.81
C ASP A 490 23.11 -25.19 -12.90
N ARG A 491 22.99 -24.50 -14.04
CA ARG A 491 23.59 -23.17 -14.22
C ARG A 491 22.86 -22.11 -13.42
N LEU A 492 21.53 -22.11 -13.45
CA LEU A 492 20.74 -21.18 -12.64
C LEU A 492 21.06 -21.37 -11.15
N ASP A 493 21.13 -22.59 -10.66
CA ASP A 493 21.49 -22.88 -9.26
C ASP A 493 22.92 -22.42 -8.92
N SER A 494 23.81 -22.27 -9.92
CA SER A 494 25.16 -21.72 -9.72
C SER A 494 25.25 -20.18 -9.68
N PHE A 495 24.21 -19.44 -10.09
CA PHE A 495 24.24 -17.97 -10.17
C PHE A 495 23.98 -17.31 -8.80
N VAL A 496 24.98 -17.35 -7.93
CA VAL A 496 24.91 -16.85 -6.55
C VAL A 496 24.76 -15.32 -6.50
N TYR A 497 25.47 -14.59 -7.35
CA TYR A 497 25.43 -13.14 -7.38
C TYR A 497 24.12 -12.63 -7.98
N LEU A 498 23.54 -13.31 -8.97
CA LEU A 498 22.18 -13.03 -9.45
C LEU A 498 21.14 -13.16 -8.32
N ASP A 499 21.22 -14.19 -7.49
CA ASP A 499 20.34 -14.31 -6.32
C ASP A 499 20.50 -13.13 -5.35
N CYS A 500 21.73 -12.63 -5.18
CA CYS A 500 21.99 -11.45 -4.37
C CYS A 500 21.40 -10.18 -4.99
N VAL A 501 21.49 -10.02 -6.32
CA VAL A 501 20.88 -8.90 -7.06
C VAL A 501 19.37 -8.92 -6.89
N ILE A 502 18.71 -10.06 -7.09
CA ILE A 502 17.26 -10.18 -6.93
C ILE A 502 16.82 -9.85 -5.50
N LYS A 503 17.54 -10.36 -4.49
CA LYS A 503 17.29 -10.01 -3.08
C LYS A 503 17.43 -8.51 -2.83
N GLU A 504 18.46 -7.88 -3.38
CA GLU A 504 18.69 -6.45 -3.20
C GLU A 504 17.64 -5.60 -3.93
N VAL A 505 17.20 -6.02 -5.12
CA VAL A 505 16.08 -5.36 -5.82
C VAL A 505 14.81 -5.44 -4.97
N LEU A 506 14.48 -6.61 -4.44
CA LEU A 506 13.27 -6.79 -3.61
C LEU A 506 13.38 -6.08 -2.25
N ARG A 507 14.60 -5.89 -1.70
CA ARG A 507 14.83 -5.06 -0.50
C ARG A 507 14.64 -3.57 -0.83
N PHE A 508 15.25 -3.12 -1.93
CA PHE A 508 15.28 -1.72 -2.32
C PHE A 508 13.94 -1.25 -2.86
N SER A 509 13.27 -2.04 -3.68
CA SER A 509 11.99 -1.67 -4.29
C SER A 509 11.03 -2.87 -4.27
N PRO A 510 10.51 -3.26 -3.09
CA PRO A 510 9.55 -4.34 -3.00
C PRO A 510 8.25 -3.96 -3.74
N PRO A 511 7.68 -4.86 -4.56
CA PRO A 511 6.39 -4.60 -5.19
C PRO A 511 5.27 -4.36 -4.16
N GLY A 512 5.23 -5.15 -3.08
CA GLY A 512 4.33 -4.93 -1.94
C GLY A 512 5.05 -4.18 -0.81
N ASP A 513 4.55 -3.00 -0.46
CA ASP A 513 5.15 -2.09 0.51
C ASP A 513 4.76 -2.39 1.97
N VAL A 514 3.57 -2.93 2.19
CA VAL A 514 3.03 -3.25 3.51
C VAL A 514 2.35 -4.63 3.57
N VAL A 515 2.30 -5.21 4.77
CA VAL A 515 1.45 -6.36 5.10
C VAL A 515 0.47 -5.96 6.18
N LEU A 516 -0.81 -6.24 5.94
CA LEU A 516 -1.90 -5.93 6.86
C LEU A 516 -2.37 -7.19 7.60
N ARG A 517 -2.64 -7.06 8.90
CA ARG A 517 -3.34 -8.05 9.71
C ARG A 517 -4.48 -7.40 10.48
N THR A 518 -5.51 -8.17 10.81
CA THR A 518 -6.55 -7.77 11.77
C THR A 518 -6.54 -8.74 12.94
N LEU A 519 -6.67 -8.21 14.15
CA LEU A 519 -6.81 -9.00 15.36
C LEU A 519 -8.20 -9.61 15.48
N THR A 520 -8.26 -10.91 15.70
CA THR A 520 -9.51 -11.66 15.91
C THR A 520 -9.92 -11.71 17.38
N VAL A 521 -8.96 -11.50 18.28
CA VAL A 521 -9.09 -11.47 19.74
C VAL A 521 -8.13 -10.43 20.32
N ASP A 522 -8.41 -9.94 21.52
CA ASP A 522 -7.48 -9.07 22.25
C ASP A 522 -6.15 -9.81 22.48
N ASP A 523 -5.03 -9.11 22.34
CA ASP A 523 -3.70 -9.67 22.57
C ASP A 523 -2.71 -8.62 23.08
N ARG A 524 -1.59 -9.06 23.61
CA ARG A 524 -0.49 -8.19 24.02
C ARG A 524 0.81 -8.64 23.38
N LEU A 525 1.43 -7.74 22.61
CA LEU A 525 2.67 -8.05 21.92
C LEU A 525 3.80 -8.32 22.93
N PRO A 526 4.55 -9.43 22.78
CA PRO A 526 5.49 -9.88 23.80
C PRO A 526 6.75 -9.01 23.90
N LYS A 527 7.21 -8.38 22.81
CA LYS A 527 8.46 -7.59 22.81
C LYS A 527 8.20 -6.12 23.10
N SER A 528 7.29 -5.50 22.35
CA SER A 528 6.91 -4.10 22.59
C SER A 528 6.04 -3.91 23.85
N GLY A 529 5.37 -4.97 24.32
CA GLY A 529 4.43 -4.89 25.44
C GLY A 529 3.12 -4.18 25.10
N ALA A 530 2.90 -3.84 23.82
CA ALA A 530 1.74 -3.09 23.35
C ALA A 530 0.46 -3.90 23.53
N GLN A 531 -0.54 -3.26 24.16
CA GLN A 531 -1.88 -3.83 24.29
C GLN A 531 -2.66 -3.58 23.00
N LEU A 532 -3.23 -4.63 22.45
CA LEU A 532 -4.04 -4.61 21.24
C LEU A 532 -5.43 -5.18 21.55
N PHE A 533 -6.44 -4.69 20.84
CA PHE A 533 -7.82 -5.11 20.98
C PHE A 533 -8.32 -5.77 19.70
N LYS A 534 -9.30 -6.66 19.84
CA LYS A 534 -9.98 -7.26 18.70
C LYS A 534 -10.47 -6.18 17.72
N GLY A 535 -10.19 -6.37 16.44
CA GLY A 535 -10.51 -5.42 15.38
C GLY A 535 -9.36 -4.48 15.03
N ASP A 536 -8.36 -4.33 15.89
CA ASP A 536 -7.17 -3.53 15.56
C ASP A 536 -6.50 -4.07 14.29
N GLN A 537 -6.05 -3.14 13.44
CA GLN A 537 -5.28 -3.45 12.25
C GLN A 537 -3.79 -3.30 12.53
N ILE A 538 -3.00 -4.30 12.20
CA ILE A 538 -1.54 -4.23 12.27
C ILE A 538 -0.97 -3.99 10.87
N ILE A 539 -0.11 -2.98 10.78
CA ILE A 539 0.66 -2.67 9.59
C ILE A 539 2.10 -3.12 9.82
N ILE A 540 2.59 -4.03 8.98
CA ILE A 540 3.99 -4.43 8.92
C ILE A 540 4.61 -3.73 7.70
N PRO A 541 5.40 -2.66 7.88
CA PRO A 541 5.89 -1.85 6.77
C PRO A 541 7.14 -2.48 6.14
N ILE A 542 6.96 -3.36 5.14
CA ILE A 542 8.03 -4.11 4.47
C ILE A 542 9.13 -3.16 3.99
N HIS A 543 8.77 -2.09 3.28
CA HIS A 543 9.72 -1.14 2.70
C HIS A 543 10.56 -0.42 3.77
N THR A 544 9.92 0.03 4.85
CA THR A 544 10.58 0.72 5.97
C THR A 544 11.50 -0.23 6.72
N LEU A 545 11.05 -1.45 7.03
CA LEU A 545 11.88 -2.46 7.72
C LEU A 545 13.12 -2.83 6.88
N ALA A 546 12.96 -2.92 5.56
CA ALA A 546 14.04 -3.19 4.61
C ALA A 546 15.05 -2.04 4.46
N ARG A 547 14.72 -0.84 4.98
CA ARG A 547 15.57 0.36 4.97
C ARG A 547 16.05 0.82 6.34
N ASP A 548 15.71 0.11 7.39
CA ASP A 548 16.11 0.49 8.73
C ASP A 548 17.60 0.20 8.97
N SER A 549 18.39 1.27 9.12
CA SER A 549 19.85 1.18 9.27
C SER A 549 20.30 0.37 10.50
N ARG A 550 19.41 0.12 11.47
CA ARG A 550 19.71 -0.74 12.63
C ARG A 550 19.95 -2.21 12.26
N TYR A 551 19.42 -2.66 11.12
CA TYR A 551 19.46 -4.08 10.72
C TYR A 551 20.42 -4.37 9.56
N TRP A 552 21.17 -3.38 9.09
CA TRP A 552 22.07 -3.50 7.94
C TRP A 552 23.46 -2.97 8.27
N SER A 553 24.51 -3.76 8.03
CA SER A 553 25.91 -3.35 8.25
C SER A 553 26.36 -2.23 7.29
N VAL A 554 25.87 -2.28 6.05
CA VAL A 554 26.08 -1.26 5.02
C VAL A 554 24.81 -0.43 4.87
N SER A 555 24.97 0.88 4.67
CA SER A 555 23.86 1.82 4.49
C SER A 555 22.74 1.23 3.61
N PRO A 556 21.49 1.21 4.08
CA PRO A 556 20.36 0.64 3.35
C PRO A 556 19.97 1.45 2.10
N ASP A 557 20.40 2.71 1.99
CA ASP A 557 20.15 3.56 0.82
C ASP A 557 21.10 3.26 -0.35
N LEU A 558 22.13 2.44 -0.12
CA LEU A 558 23.02 1.97 -1.17
C LEU A 558 22.49 0.66 -1.76
N PHE A 559 22.30 0.65 -3.08
CA PHE A 559 22.05 -0.58 -3.83
C PHE A 559 23.35 -1.41 -3.89
N TYR A 560 23.46 -2.38 -2.98
CA TYR A 560 24.68 -3.13 -2.72
C TYR A 560 24.38 -4.63 -2.58
N PRO A 561 24.25 -5.38 -3.69
CA PRO A 561 23.96 -6.82 -3.66
C PRO A 561 24.96 -7.64 -2.85
N GLU A 562 26.22 -7.20 -2.77
CA GLU A 562 27.24 -7.87 -1.98
C GLU A 562 26.92 -7.98 -0.47
N ARG A 563 25.94 -7.25 0.07
CA ARG A 563 25.47 -7.45 1.46
C ARG A 563 24.95 -8.86 1.71
N PHE A 564 24.59 -9.59 0.66
CA PHE A 564 24.15 -10.98 0.76
C PHE A 564 25.27 -11.99 0.50
N LEU A 565 26.54 -11.54 0.52
CA LEU A 565 27.75 -12.37 0.38
C LEU A 565 28.61 -12.29 1.66
N GLY A 566 29.45 -13.32 1.86
CA GLY A 566 30.45 -13.33 2.95
C GLY A 566 29.88 -13.16 4.37
N GLU A 567 30.59 -12.37 5.17
CA GLU A 567 30.31 -12.08 6.59
C GLU A 567 29.19 -11.05 6.81
N ASP A 568 28.87 -10.25 5.78
CA ASP A 568 27.83 -9.20 5.82
C ASP A 568 26.39 -9.74 5.70
N LYS A 569 26.23 -11.07 5.54
CA LYS A 569 24.92 -11.74 5.39
C LYS A 569 24.01 -11.65 6.62
N ASN A 570 24.56 -11.31 7.78
CA ASN A 570 23.83 -11.30 9.04
C ASN A 570 23.02 -10.02 9.16
N HIS A 571 21.77 -10.07 8.70
CA HIS A 571 20.74 -9.06 8.95
C HIS A 571 19.60 -9.66 9.77
N HIS A 572 18.76 -8.82 10.36
CA HIS A 572 17.56 -9.33 11.05
C HIS A 572 16.68 -10.11 10.06
N PRO A 573 16.19 -11.32 10.39
CA PRO A 573 15.43 -12.16 9.45
C PRO A 573 14.19 -11.49 8.88
N TYR A 574 13.56 -10.62 9.67
CA TYR A 574 12.35 -9.89 9.30
C TYR A 574 12.61 -8.53 8.65
N ALA A 575 13.87 -8.14 8.45
CA ALA A 575 14.23 -6.94 7.68
C ALA A 575 14.13 -7.21 6.17
N LEU A 576 14.03 -8.48 5.74
CA LEU A 576 13.86 -8.86 4.34
C LEU A 576 12.70 -9.84 4.19
N ILE A 577 11.48 -9.32 4.08
CA ILE A 577 10.24 -10.10 3.93
C ILE A 577 9.41 -9.65 2.71
N PRO A 578 9.99 -9.61 1.49
CA PRO A 578 9.29 -9.10 0.30
C PRO A 578 8.08 -9.95 -0.14
N PHE A 579 7.92 -11.14 0.43
CA PHE A 579 6.81 -12.06 0.18
C PHE A 579 5.89 -12.22 1.41
N GLY A 580 6.01 -11.31 2.40
CA GLY A 580 5.36 -11.41 3.70
C GLY A 580 5.84 -12.62 4.50
N GLY A 581 4.98 -13.14 5.36
CA GLY A 581 5.29 -14.30 6.19
C GLY A 581 4.08 -14.89 6.93
N GLY A 582 4.33 -16.00 7.60
CA GLY A 582 3.32 -16.76 8.33
C GLY A 582 2.40 -17.56 7.40
N HIS A 583 1.20 -17.88 7.89
CA HIS A 583 0.22 -18.67 7.14
C HIS A 583 -0.37 -17.97 5.90
N ARG A 584 -0.17 -16.65 5.77
CA ARG A 584 -0.56 -15.81 4.61
C ARG A 584 0.64 -15.44 3.72
N GLN A 585 1.78 -16.12 3.87
CA GLN A 585 2.94 -15.90 3.00
C GLN A 585 2.57 -16.17 1.54
N CYS A 586 3.15 -15.39 0.62
CA CYS A 586 2.91 -15.56 -0.82
C CYS A 586 3.17 -17.01 -1.26
N ILE A 587 2.13 -17.67 -1.78
CA ILE A 587 2.21 -19.05 -2.28
C ILE A 587 3.03 -19.15 -3.58
N GLY A 588 3.13 -18.05 -4.34
CA GLY A 588 3.85 -17.95 -5.61
C GLY A 588 5.30 -17.50 -5.48
N GLN A 589 5.86 -17.40 -4.27
CA GLN A 589 7.20 -16.82 -4.06
C GLN A 589 8.32 -17.52 -4.85
N ASP A 590 8.22 -18.83 -5.03
CA ASP A 590 9.25 -19.62 -5.72
C ASP A 590 9.13 -19.43 -7.24
N LEU A 591 7.90 -19.32 -7.75
CA LEU A 591 7.64 -18.99 -9.15
C LEU A 591 8.17 -17.59 -9.49
N GLY A 592 7.79 -16.57 -8.71
CA GLY A 592 8.21 -15.19 -8.98
C GLY A 592 9.73 -15.01 -8.91
N ARG A 593 10.41 -15.66 -7.94
CA ARG A 593 11.89 -15.67 -7.89
C ARG A 593 12.50 -16.38 -9.11
N PHE A 594 11.92 -17.50 -9.51
CA PHE A 594 12.40 -18.26 -10.66
C PHE A 594 12.24 -17.48 -11.98
N GLU A 595 11.08 -16.86 -12.20
CA GLU A 595 10.82 -15.98 -13.35
C GLU A 595 11.86 -14.84 -13.41
N LEU A 596 12.03 -14.10 -12.31
CA LEU A 596 13.04 -13.04 -12.24
C LEU A 596 14.44 -13.57 -12.55
N LYS A 597 14.81 -14.72 -12.00
CA LYS A 597 16.14 -15.32 -12.20
C LYS A 597 16.38 -15.68 -13.65
N VAL A 598 15.46 -16.39 -14.30
CA VAL A 598 15.60 -16.80 -15.70
C VAL A 598 15.60 -15.58 -16.62
N ILE A 599 14.64 -14.66 -16.44
CA ILE A 599 14.50 -13.48 -17.29
C ILE A 599 15.74 -12.60 -17.17
N ILE A 600 16.16 -12.22 -15.95
CA ILE A 600 17.32 -11.35 -15.77
C ILE A 600 18.59 -12.01 -16.29
N ALA A 601 18.81 -13.31 -16.02
CA ALA A 601 19.95 -14.03 -16.58
C ALA A 601 19.93 -13.96 -18.12
N ARG A 602 18.79 -14.26 -18.74
CA ARG A 602 18.66 -14.26 -20.19
C ARG A 602 18.85 -12.87 -20.79
N LEU A 603 18.30 -11.82 -20.18
CA LEU A 603 18.50 -10.44 -20.63
C LEU A 603 19.99 -10.06 -20.56
N ILE A 604 20.66 -10.29 -19.42
CA ILE A 604 22.06 -9.91 -19.21
C ILE A 604 23.04 -10.68 -20.11
N GLN A 605 22.68 -11.88 -20.59
CA GLN A 605 23.45 -12.56 -21.63
C GLN A 605 23.53 -11.73 -22.91
N HIS A 606 22.42 -11.13 -23.34
CA HIS A 606 22.29 -10.53 -24.67
C HIS A 606 22.41 -9.01 -24.71
N VAL A 607 22.12 -8.32 -23.62
CA VAL A 607 22.11 -6.86 -23.58
C VAL A 607 22.88 -6.29 -22.39
N THR A 608 23.27 -5.04 -22.54
CA THR A 608 23.76 -4.16 -21.49
C THR A 608 22.79 -2.97 -21.38
N PHE A 609 22.35 -2.65 -20.17
CA PHE A 609 21.46 -1.54 -19.89
C PHE A 609 22.24 -0.29 -19.51
N GLY A 610 22.01 0.80 -20.24
CA GLY A 610 22.47 2.15 -19.92
C GLY A 610 21.35 3.02 -19.36
N ASP A 611 21.73 4.09 -18.65
CA ASP A 611 20.80 5.10 -18.17
C ASP A 611 20.22 5.90 -19.35
N GLY A 612 18.89 5.93 -19.48
CA GLY A 612 18.19 6.72 -20.51
C GLY A 612 18.21 8.24 -20.26
N GLY A 613 18.83 8.72 -19.18
CA GLY A 613 19.00 10.14 -18.85
C GLY A 613 17.84 10.75 -18.06
N PRO A 614 18.03 11.96 -17.49
CA PRO A 614 17.09 12.58 -16.55
C PRO A 614 15.77 13.04 -17.18
N VAL A 615 15.75 13.27 -18.49
CA VAL A 615 14.54 13.69 -19.24
C VAL A 615 13.52 12.55 -19.35
N VAL A 616 14.02 11.32 -19.48
CA VAL A 616 13.21 10.10 -19.64
C VAL A 616 13.05 9.37 -18.30
N ASN A 617 14.01 9.52 -17.38
CA ASN A 617 13.85 9.10 -15.99
C ASN A 617 13.29 10.26 -15.17
N ALA A 618 12.02 10.60 -15.37
CA ALA A 618 11.35 11.71 -14.67
C ALA A 618 11.27 11.54 -13.13
N GLY A 619 11.78 10.42 -12.60
CA GLY A 619 11.85 10.14 -11.18
C GLY A 619 10.47 9.83 -10.59
N GLY A 620 10.47 9.06 -9.51
CA GLY A 620 9.27 8.73 -8.77
C GLY A 620 8.70 7.35 -9.08
N HIS A 621 7.74 6.99 -8.25
CA HIS A 621 7.02 5.73 -8.28
C HIS A 621 5.53 6.01 -8.37
N LEU A 622 4.80 5.07 -8.95
CA LEU A 622 3.36 5.02 -8.91
C LEU A 622 2.99 3.98 -7.85
N ILE A 623 2.24 4.39 -6.83
CA ILE A 623 1.67 3.45 -5.87
C ILE A 623 0.31 3.02 -6.46
N ARG A 624 0.16 1.72 -6.71
CA ARG A 624 -1.08 1.04 -7.12
C ARG A 624 -1.35 -0.11 -6.16
N LEU A 625 -1.75 -1.28 -6.65
CA LEU A 625 -1.59 -2.54 -5.93
C LEU A 625 -0.11 -2.80 -5.60
N THR A 626 0.79 -2.32 -6.47
CA THR A 626 2.23 -2.42 -6.31
C THR A 626 2.90 -1.05 -6.39
N VAL A 627 4.10 -0.93 -5.83
CA VAL A 627 4.95 0.26 -6.00
C VAL A 627 5.79 0.08 -7.25
N MET A 628 5.34 0.61 -8.38
CA MET A 628 6.04 0.50 -9.67
C MET A 628 6.76 1.79 -10.03
N PRO A 629 7.86 1.74 -10.79
CA PRO A 629 8.46 2.97 -11.26
C PRO A 629 7.53 3.63 -12.28
N LYS A 630 7.34 4.95 -12.19
CA LYS A 630 6.30 5.64 -12.99
C LYS A 630 6.62 5.64 -14.49
N TYR A 631 7.89 5.87 -14.81
CA TYR A 631 8.41 5.84 -16.17
C TYR A 631 9.92 5.61 -16.10
N VAL A 632 10.41 4.58 -16.78
CA VAL A 632 11.84 4.22 -16.78
C VAL A 632 12.34 4.18 -18.20
N GLY A 633 13.14 5.19 -18.55
CA GLY A 633 13.94 5.19 -19.76
C GLY A 633 15.24 4.43 -19.52
N VAL A 634 15.43 3.35 -20.27
CA VAL A 634 16.74 2.69 -20.39
C VAL A 634 17.23 2.74 -21.82
N THR A 635 18.54 2.80 -21.96
CA THR A 635 19.24 2.50 -23.21
C THR A 635 19.57 1.01 -23.21
N ILE A 636 19.31 0.31 -24.31
CA ILE A 636 19.61 -1.12 -24.47
C ILE A 636 20.67 -1.26 -25.56
N GLU A 637 21.83 -1.80 -25.20
CA GLU A 637 22.93 -2.11 -26.11
C GLU A 637 23.07 -3.63 -26.22
N PHE A 638 23.12 -4.17 -27.43
CA PHE A 638 23.32 -5.61 -27.65
C PHE A 638 24.81 -5.99 -27.55
N ASN A 639 25.08 -7.14 -26.94
CA ASN A 639 26.42 -7.66 -26.65
C ASN A 639 27.09 -8.34 -27.84
#